data_AF-A0A3Q3BBY6-F1
#
_entry.id   AF-A0A3Q3BBY6-F1
#
_cell.length_a   1.000
_cell.length_b   1.000
_cell.length_c   1.000
_cell.angle_alpha   90.00
_cell.angle_beta   90.00
_cell.angle_gamma   90.00
#
_symmetry.space_group_name_H-M   'P 1'
#
loop_
_entity.id
_entity.type
_entity.pdbx_description
1 polymer ?
#
loop_
_entity_poly.entity_id
_entity_poly.type
_entity_poly.pdbx_seq_one_letter_code
_entity_poly.pdbx_strand_id
1 'polypeptide(L)'
;MALWTFWSVFLLSCVPFRPKFGAQAEITFPRSVKRFYPLDVAQLEARFAKKPTGIKVAPNADKSDEVLNRFETEASATLKPSSALQVKTKTVSGKQANCFSDLKIPKKKYGNLTAERPEAILKPERTVSVRGRKVKRSVGAAYNENVDRSLSGDAQSPEGSVESVQGASKSRTEYRRPGDEARGSSPRQSEPHLDPSTFALSGDSAHNQAMVHWSGHNSSVILILTKLYDFNLGAVTESSLWRSTDYGSTYTKLNDKVGSRTVLSYLYVCPTNKQKIMMLSDPEVESAVLISSDEGASFEKYPINFNILSLLFHPAQENWILAYSHDNKLYSSIDFGRKWQLVHDNVMPGRFYWAVMGLDRESDVVHIETRIAKGRAQYVKCRAQRCTEGNRQYLFPGHVDTNSLVVQDEYVFTQVTKSGRASYFVSYMREPFKQMQLPKYCLPKDMHIISTDEKQVFAAVQEWNQNNTYSLYISDSPGVYFILSLENLRTSRGPAGNLLVDFYKVEGINGMYFANKLVDNHIKTFITYNKGQTWALLPAPAADVAGNNLHCILPFCSLHLHLEMSENPYTSGPITSKKSVPGIIVATGNIGTELSSSNLGMFMTSDAGNSWRQIFDEEYNIWFLDNGGALLAVLHATTPIRHLWISLDEGKKWDRHSFSLAPLYVDGVLMEPESDNHIITFFGHFSHRSEWQLIKIDYKGLFSRRCMDGDYQTWYLHNKGALCVMGEKQIYMKRRPGNRCMLAQDYSRIYSSEPCLCTAYDFECDYGWERQADGKCSPAFWFNPNGAAKSCSSSQSFLNSTGYRKVLSNNCKEGGKNLFSPKRVACRPRPPRGLRLSTSTGELSATVGSNVTFMIYLDDGDSPSTSIQLDFGDGIKITYSNLSRTDDGIKHIYRMTGIYRVTASAENSHGSDSSTLFLHITSPVERVYLSVPIVAIRGKAANLTAVVWPSHTRTLTFFWWFDNSSEPIITLEGSISHMFHREGKNKVTVQVACGSTVMQDSKVITVKEFFRSLLLSFSPALDEHNPDIPEWREDIGRVVRTALSQVSGAPEDQLLVSLYPGLPTTAELFILPDEQTSNEHTKRSEEALDTISDIFVTALNQGLIQFELKANVRIIVYMTQQTLAPLVDANSIHSGSAMLMLLSVVIVGLAAFFIYKFKRKIPWIHVETEDPHEKDPEVISTVGQNDGMSKVKLSEFPSQKELMEKELEGRSRGGFGRNMDRIVTREFPNCTNV
;
A
#
# COMPACT_ATOMS: atom_id res chain seq x y z
N MET A 1 22.40 -71.79 18.65
CA MET A 1 21.19 -72.43 18.09
C MET A 1 20.14 -71.33 17.96
N ALA A 2 19.41 -71.17 16.86
CA ALA A 2 19.56 -71.72 15.51
C ALA A 2 19.05 -70.62 14.53
N LEU A 3 19.51 -70.52 13.28
CA LEU A 3 18.99 -71.28 12.14
C LEU A 3 17.47 -71.51 12.24
N TRP A 4 16.69 -70.82 11.40
CA TRP A 4 16.16 -71.39 10.15
C TRP A 4 15.02 -72.41 10.37
N THR A 5 13.83 -72.03 9.90
CA THR A 5 13.08 -72.75 8.85
C THR A 5 12.24 -71.67 8.15
N PHE A 6 12.38 -71.43 6.84
CA PHE A 6 11.79 -72.23 5.76
C PHE A 6 10.28 -72.42 5.93
N TRP A 7 9.41 -72.30 4.93
CA TRP A 7 9.39 -71.79 3.56
C TRP A 7 8.05 -72.33 3.02
N SER A 8 7.40 -71.64 2.08
CA SER A 8 6.57 -72.29 1.04
C SER A 8 5.16 -72.84 1.47
N VAL A 9 4.13 -73.00 0.63
CA VAL A 9 3.91 -72.57 -0.79
C VAL A 9 2.44 -72.85 -1.25
N PHE A 10 2.07 -72.39 -2.47
CA PHE A 10 0.81 -72.65 -3.22
C PHE A 10 -0.52 -72.10 -2.62
N LEU A 11 -1.61 -71.96 -3.40
CA LEU A 11 -1.84 -71.06 -4.57
C LEU A 11 -3.34 -71.05 -4.98
N LEU A 12 -3.72 -70.05 -5.79
CA LEU A 12 -4.76 -70.04 -6.83
C LEU A 12 -6.28 -70.13 -6.52
N SER A 13 -6.99 -69.24 -7.21
CA SER A 13 -8.32 -69.43 -7.86
C SER A 13 -9.61 -69.38 -7.01
N CYS A 14 -10.78 -68.98 -7.53
CA CYS A 14 -11.15 -68.03 -8.61
C CYS A 14 -12.68 -67.79 -8.61
N VAL A 15 -13.16 -66.54 -8.81
CA VAL A 15 -14.32 -66.17 -9.70
C VAL A 15 -15.75 -66.71 -9.34
N PRO A 16 -16.90 -66.01 -9.55
CA PRO A 16 -17.21 -64.57 -9.68
C PRO A 16 -18.57 -64.08 -9.06
N PHE A 17 -18.93 -62.82 -9.40
CA PHE A 17 -20.29 -62.25 -9.56
C PHE A 17 -21.13 -61.72 -8.37
N ARG A 18 -21.82 -60.61 -8.67
CA ARG A 18 -22.83 -59.82 -7.92
C ARG A 18 -24.27 -60.32 -8.27
N PRO A 19 -25.44 -59.86 -7.71
CA PRO A 19 -25.69 -58.52 -7.11
C PRO A 19 -26.82 -58.28 -6.06
N LYS A 20 -26.94 -57.01 -5.64
CA LYS A 20 -28.18 -56.20 -5.39
C LYS A 20 -29.06 -56.41 -4.12
N PHE A 21 -29.45 -55.24 -3.55
CA PHE A 21 -30.54 -54.95 -2.59
C PHE A 21 -30.49 -55.68 -1.22
N GLY A 22 -31.09 -55.15 -0.14
CA GLY A 22 -31.74 -53.83 0.06
C GLY A 22 -32.78 -53.88 1.21
N ALA A 23 -33.08 -52.73 1.84
CA ALA A 23 -33.96 -52.61 3.04
C ALA A 23 -33.39 -53.33 4.29
N GLN A 24 -33.84 -53.18 5.55
CA GLN A 24 -34.65 -52.21 6.35
C GLN A 24 -34.51 -52.69 7.83
N ALA A 25 -34.76 -51.96 8.93
CA ALA A 25 -35.06 -50.55 9.21
C ALA A 25 -34.72 -50.25 10.71
N GLU A 26 -34.84 -48.99 11.14
CA GLU A 26 -35.00 -48.55 12.55
C GLU A 26 -33.76 -48.77 13.48
N ILE A 27 -33.57 -48.10 14.63
CA ILE A 27 -34.51 -47.34 15.49
C ILE A 27 -34.11 -45.86 15.69
N THR A 28 -35.16 -45.06 15.80
CA THR A 28 -35.33 -43.62 16.04
C THR A 28 -34.62 -43.00 17.27
N PHE A 29 -34.29 -41.70 17.17
CA PHE A 29 -34.51 -40.73 18.26
C PHE A 29 -35.32 -39.51 17.72
N PRO A 30 -36.19 -38.87 18.53
CA PRO A 30 -37.33 -38.08 18.02
C PRO A 30 -37.04 -36.59 17.76
N ARG A 31 -38.08 -35.90 17.22
CA ARG A 31 -37.99 -34.63 16.49
C ARG A 31 -39.07 -33.62 16.97
N SER A 32 -38.76 -32.33 16.79
CA SER A 32 -39.63 -31.17 16.46
C SER A 32 -41.17 -31.28 16.36
N VAL A 33 -41.85 -30.16 16.69
CA VAL A 33 -43.16 -29.72 16.14
C VAL A 33 -43.12 -28.18 16.08
N LYS A 34 -43.44 -27.41 15.02
CA LYS A 34 -43.86 -27.59 13.61
C LYS A 34 -45.30 -28.05 13.28
N ARG A 35 -46.19 -27.11 12.92
CA ARG A 35 -47.39 -27.26 12.05
C ARG A 35 -48.00 -25.90 11.64
N PHE A 36 -48.99 -25.79 10.73
CA PHE A 36 -49.03 -26.02 9.26
C PHE A 36 -50.51 -26.04 8.75
N TYR A 37 -50.85 -25.19 7.75
CA TYR A 37 -51.74 -25.46 6.57
C TYR A 37 -53.27 -25.73 6.79
N PRO A 38 -54.19 -25.73 5.76
CA PRO A 38 -53.99 -26.05 4.32
C PRO A 38 -54.74 -25.26 3.18
N LEU A 39 -54.19 -25.43 1.94
CA LEU A 39 -54.77 -25.47 0.55
C LEU A 39 -55.71 -24.32 0.04
N ASP A 40 -55.89 -23.99 -1.26
CA ASP A 40 -55.56 -24.58 -2.60
C ASP A 40 -55.72 -23.47 -3.72
N VAL A 41 -55.48 -23.55 -5.06
CA VAL A 41 -54.80 -24.44 -6.06
C VAL A 41 -54.60 -23.68 -7.43
N ALA A 42 -54.03 -24.33 -8.48
CA ALA A 42 -53.88 -23.93 -9.92
C ALA A 42 -52.85 -22.80 -10.23
N GLN A 43 -51.99 -22.79 -11.28
CA GLN A 43 -51.96 -23.25 -12.70
C GLN A 43 -52.64 -22.25 -13.70
N LEU A 44 -52.14 -21.96 -14.93
CA LEU A 44 -51.06 -22.54 -15.78
C LEU A 44 -50.53 -21.53 -16.86
N GLU A 45 -49.29 -21.71 -17.39
CA GLU A 45 -48.82 -21.32 -18.76
C GLU A 45 -48.77 -19.81 -19.18
N ALA A 46 -48.18 -19.32 -20.31
CA ALA A 46 -47.49 -19.81 -21.54
C ALA A 46 -46.68 -18.63 -22.22
N ARG A 47 -45.86 -18.70 -23.32
CA ARG A 47 -44.98 -19.70 -24.03
C ARG A 47 -44.17 -18.99 -25.19
N PHE A 48 -42.82 -18.90 -25.12
CA PHE A 48 -41.85 -18.71 -26.26
C PHE A 48 -41.98 -17.46 -27.20
N ALA A 49 -41.35 -17.39 -28.40
CA ALA A 49 -39.93 -17.02 -28.72
C ALA A 49 -39.68 -16.91 -30.28
N LYS A 50 -38.41 -16.65 -30.75
CA LYS A 50 -37.83 -16.66 -32.15
C LYS A 50 -37.79 -15.31 -32.91
N LYS A 51 -36.95 -15.05 -33.96
CA LYS A 51 -35.67 -15.62 -34.51
C LYS A 51 -35.00 -14.57 -35.47
N PRO A 52 -33.72 -14.73 -35.88
CA PRO A 52 -33.05 -13.90 -36.89
C PRO A 52 -33.12 -14.47 -38.33
N THR A 53 -32.73 -13.65 -39.31
CA THR A 53 -32.49 -13.99 -40.73
C THR A 53 -31.25 -13.25 -41.26
N GLY A 54 -30.51 -13.82 -42.22
CA GLY A 54 -29.35 -13.15 -42.84
C GLY A 54 -29.00 -13.71 -44.21
N ILE A 55 -28.30 -12.92 -45.05
CA ILE A 55 -27.91 -13.27 -46.42
C ILE A 55 -26.44 -12.92 -46.70
N LYS A 56 -25.85 -13.77 -47.54
CA LYS A 56 -24.45 -13.96 -47.98
C LYS A 56 -23.71 -12.78 -48.66
N VAL A 57 -22.37 -12.94 -48.68
CA VAL A 57 -21.37 -12.54 -49.72
C VAL A 57 -20.75 -11.12 -49.61
N ALA A 58 -19.53 -10.99 -50.15
CA ALA A 58 -18.55 -9.89 -50.08
C ALA A 58 -18.02 -9.59 -51.52
N PRO A 59 -16.97 -8.77 -51.79
CA PRO A 59 -16.14 -7.91 -50.93
C PRO A 59 -15.95 -6.46 -51.52
N ASN A 60 -14.86 -5.78 -51.09
CA ASN A 60 -14.14 -4.65 -51.73
C ASN A 60 -14.53 -3.17 -51.47
N ALA A 61 -13.48 -2.45 -51.03
CA ALA A 61 -12.95 -1.17 -51.55
C ALA A 61 -13.56 0.22 -51.19
N ASP A 62 -12.59 1.10 -50.88
CA ASP A 62 -12.49 2.56 -51.14
C ASP A 62 -13.44 3.60 -50.48
N LYS A 63 -12.75 4.43 -49.66
CA LYS A 63 -12.68 5.91 -49.72
C LYS A 63 -13.76 6.83 -49.11
N SER A 64 -13.17 7.82 -48.41
CA SER A 64 -13.42 9.28 -48.47
C SER A 64 -14.72 9.86 -47.91
N ASP A 65 -14.50 10.68 -46.88
CA ASP A 65 -14.79 12.13 -46.87
C ASP A 65 -16.25 12.62 -46.79
N GLU A 66 -16.44 13.53 -45.81
CA GLU A 66 -17.08 14.84 -46.01
C GLU A 66 -18.63 14.94 -46.24
N VAL A 67 -19.33 16.03 -45.88
CA VAL A 67 -19.04 17.11 -44.90
C VAL A 67 -20.33 17.81 -44.44
N LEU A 68 -20.32 18.34 -43.20
CA LEU A 68 -21.15 19.45 -42.67
C LEU A 68 -22.70 19.40 -42.69
N ASN A 69 -23.23 20.23 -41.78
CA ASN A 69 -24.43 21.08 -41.94
C ASN A 69 -25.84 20.43 -41.96
N ARG A 70 -26.88 21.11 -41.44
CA ARG A 70 -26.99 22.20 -40.42
C ARG A 70 -28.49 22.46 -40.23
N PHE A 71 -28.87 22.95 -39.04
CA PHE A 71 -30.01 23.87 -38.83
C PHE A 71 -31.42 23.26 -39.11
N GLU A 72 -32.53 23.73 -38.52
CA GLU A 72 -32.75 24.67 -37.41
C GLU A 72 -34.13 24.38 -36.77
N THR A 73 -34.53 25.21 -35.78
CA THR A 73 -35.91 25.69 -35.43
C THR A 73 -37.18 24.81 -35.65
N GLU A 74 -38.24 24.87 -34.84
CA GLU A 74 -38.53 25.47 -33.51
C GLU A 74 -39.88 24.92 -32.99
N ALA A 75 -40.32 25.40 -31.81
CA ALA A 75 -41.73 25.53 -31.40
C ALA A 75 -42.54 24.22 -31.13
N SER A 76 -43.05 23.98 -29.91
CA SER A 76 -44.23 24.62 -29.26
C SER A 76 -45.54 23.86 -29.54
N ALA A 77 -46.45 23.61 -28.59
CA ALA A 77 -46.41 23.60 -27.12
C ALA A 77 -47.69 22.90 -26.57
N THR A 78 -47.74 22.71 -25.24
CA THR A 78 -48.96 22.62 -24.40
C THR A 78 -50.17 21.77 -24.85
N LEU A 79 -50.57 20.80 -24.02
CA LEU A 79 -51.78 20.95 -23.16
C LEU A 79 -51.93 19.83 -22.11
N LYS A 80 -52.57 20.17 -20.98
CA LYS A 80 -53.19 19.21 -20.03
C LYS A 80 -54.64 18.95 -20.49
N PRO A 81 -55.30 17.88 -20.02
CA PRO A 81 -56.09 18.05 -18.80
C PRO A 81 -56.10 16.85 -17.83
N SER A 82 -56.56 17.12 -16.61
CA SER A 82 -56.79 16.15 -15.54
C SER A 82 -58.22 15.61 -15.53
N SER A 83 -58.43 14.43 -14.94
CA SER A 83 -59.72 14.05 -14.34
C SER A 83 -59.50 13.34 -12.99
N ALA A 84 -60.52 13.31 -12.13
CA ALA A 84 -60.47 12.77 -10.78
C ALA A 84 -61.86 12.31 -10.32
N LEU A 85 -61.96 11.42 -9.33
CA LEU A 85 -63.07 11.21 -8.36
C LEU A 85 -62.59 10.11 -7.36
N GLN A 86 -62.65 10.27 -6.02
CA GLN A 86 -63.76 9.97 -5.08
C GLN A 86 -64.04 8.48 -4.77
N VAL A 87 -64.49 8.03 -3.57
CA VAL A 87 -64.52 8.59 -2.18
C VAL A 87 -65.05 7.52 -1.17
N LYS A 88 -64.86 7.69 0.17
CA LYS A 88 -65.56 6.99 1.31
C LYS A 88 -65.22 5.48 1.51
N THR A 89 -65.44 4.79 2.64
CA THR A 89 -65.86 5.05 4.06
C THR A 89 -65.24 3.96 5.00
N LYS A 90 -64.90 4.18 6.29
CA LYS A 90 -65.70 3.94 7.54
C LYS A 90 -66.47 2.59 7.62
N THR A 91 -66.59 1.84 8.75
CA THR A 91 -66.12 1.97 10.17
C THR A 91 -66.40 0.71 11.06
N VAL A 92 -65.61 0.54 12.15
CA VAL A 92 -66.02 0.17 13.55
C VAL A 92 -66.22 -1.29 14.04
N SER A 93 -65.75 -1.47 15.30
CA SER A 93 -66.06 -2.48 16.35
C SER A 93 -65.37 -3.87 16.32
N GLY A 94 -64.90 -4.39 17.46
CA GLY A 94 -64.66 -3.72 18.76
C GLY A 94 -64.45 -4.64 19.98
N LYS A 95 -64.06 -4.02 21.11
CA LYS A 95 -64.03 -4.54 22.51
C LYS A 95 -63.02 -5.66 22.85
N GLN A 96 -62.67 -5.96 24.11
CA GLN A 96 -62.52 -5.15 25.36
C GLN A 96 -62.06 -6.07 26.51
N ALA A 97 -60.95 -5.77 27.21
CA ALA A 97 -60.63 -6.36 28.51
C ALA A 97 -59.64 -5.46 29.29
N ASN A 98 -59.82 -5.35 30.61
CA ASN A 98 -58.99 -4.58 31.54
C ASN A 98 -58.71 -5.42 32.79
N CYS A 99 -57.53 -5.24 33.41
CA CYS A 99 -57.23 -5.27 34.86
C CYS A 99 -55.70 -5.27 35.06
N PHE A 100 -55.11 -4.85 36.19
CA PHE A 100 -55.38 -3.77 37.17
C PHE A 100 -54.30 -3.90 38.27
N SER A 101 -53.55 -2.86 38.59
CA SER A 101 -53.10 -2.55 39.98
C SER A 101 -52.23 -1.28 40.04
N ASP A 102 -52.59 -0.38 40.96
CA ASP A 102 -51.80 0.80 41.36
C ASP A 102 -50.70 0.44 42.37
N LEU A 103 -49.74 1.36 42.59
CA LEU A 103 -49.56 1.99 43.92
C LEU A 103 -48.65 3.25 43.88
N LYS A 104 -48.54 3.96 45.02
CA LYS A 104 -48.21 5.40 45.10
C LYS A 104 -47.13 5.77 46.13
N ILE A 105 -46.30 6.77 45.76
CA ILE A 105 -45.89 7.99 46.53
C ILE A 105 -45.41 7.80 47.99
N PRO A 106 -44.21 8.35 48.33
CA PRO A 106 -44.16 9.41 49.35
C PRO A 106 -43.53 10.75 48.89
N LYS A 107 -43.94 11.87 49.52
CA LYS A 107 -43.27 13.19 49.48
C LYS A 107 -42.92 13.66 50.90
N LYS A 108 -41.73 14.23 51.11
CA LYS A 108 -41.39 15.25 52.12
C LYS A 108 -40.38 16.21 51.48
N LYS A 109 -40.38 17.55 51.59
CA LYS A 109 -40.82 18.61 52.54
C LYS A 109 -39.67 19.23 53.36
N TYR A 110 -39.32 20.46 52.95
CA TYR A 110 -38.82 21.62 53.71
C TYR A 110 -37.56 21.54 54.60
N GLY A 111 -36.71 22.56 54.40
CA GLY A 111 -35.72 23.06 55.34
C GLY A 111 -35.25 24.45 54.91
N ASN A 112 -35.80 25.51 55.51
CA ASN A 112 -35.30 26.89 55.34
C ASN A 112 -34.35 27.22 56.50
N LEU A 113 -33.30 28.03 56.25
CA LEU A 113 -32.67 28.85 57.28
C LEU A 113 -31.95 30.06 56.66
N THR A 114 -32.11 31.22 57.31
CA THR A 114 -31.42 32.51 57.08
C THR A 114 -30.09 32.54 57.87
N ALA A 115 -29.18 33.51 57.76
CA ALA A 115 -29.19 34.87 57.17
C ALA A 115 -27.87 35.11 56.36
N GLU A 116 -27.34 36.30 56.04
CA GLU A 116 -27.48 37.67 56.59
C GLU A 116 -27.07 38.77 55.55
N ARG A 117 -27.16 40.06 55.93
CA ARG A 117 -26.96 41.28 55.09
C ARG A 117 -26.09 42.31 55.83
N PRO A 118 -25.34 43.20 55.15
CA PRO A 118 -25.88 44.52 54.74
C PRO A 118 -25.36 45.01 53.36
N GLU A 119 -25.85 46.04 52.64
CA GLU A 119 -26.88 47.08 52.77
C GLU A 119 -26.40 48.55 52.92
N ALA A 120 -26.44 49.30 51.79
CA ALA A 120 -26.53 50.77 51.64
C ALA A 120 -26.72 51.04 50.11
N ILE A 121 -27.86 51.45 49.53
CA ILE A 121 -28.79 52.60 49.72
C ILE A 121 -28.32 53.91 49.06
N LEU A 122 -28.94 54.29 47.92
CA LEU A 122 -29.51 55.63 47.65
C LEU A 122 -30.19 55.73 46.26
N LYS A 123 -31.36 56.43 46.20
CA LYS A 123 -32.11 56.89 45.00
C LYS A 123 -33.06 58.04 45.39
N PRO A 124 -33.37 58.99 44.49
CA PRO A 124 -34.76 59.21 43.99
C PRO A 124 -34.80 59.19 42.43
N GLU A 125 -35.90 59.07 41.65
CA GLU A 125 -37.25 59.73 41.61
C GLU A 125 -37.20 61.23 41.23
N ARG A 126 -38.10 61.86 40.43
CA ARG A 126 -39.21 61.53 39.48
C ARG A 126 -39.29 62.72 38.45
N THR A 127 -39.99 62.69 37.30
CA THR A 127 -41.44 62.98 37.06
C THR A 127 -41.78 62.83 35.54
N VAL A 128 -42.87 62.16 35.08
CA VAL A 128 -44.26 62.67 34.75
C VAL A 128 -44.27 63.68 33.56
N SER A 129 -45.05 63.61 32.46
CA SER A 129 -46.32 62.89 32.10
C SER A 129 -46.68 62.81 30.57
N VAL A 130 -47.37 61.72 30.16
CA VAL A 130 -48.61 61.63 29.31
C VAL A 130 -48.77 62.53 28.04
N ARG A 131 -48.90 62.02 26.79
CA ARG A 131 -50.12 61.48 26.06
C ARG A 131 -49.72 61.11 24.58
N GLY A 132 -50.47 60.42 23.70
CA GLY A 132 -51.66 59.56 23.78
C GLY A 132 -52.66 59.66 22.58
N ARG A 133 -52.93 58.56 21.83
CA ARG A 133 -53.80 58.36 20.59
C ARG A 133 -53.12 58.68 19.22
N LYS A 134 -53.58 58.19 18.03
CA LYS A 134 -54.06 56.86 17.53
C LYS A 134 -54.39 56.94 16.00
N VAL A 135 -53.99 55.92 15.20
CA VAL A 135 -54.76 55.28 14.06
C VAL A 135 -54.84 55.90 12.62
N LYS A 136 -54.44 55.07 11.61
CA LYS A 136 -54.82 55.00 10.16
C LYS A 136 -54.31 56.07 9.15
N ARG A 137 -53.71 55.68 8.00
CA ARG A 137 -54.25 55.41 6.62
C ARG A 137 -54.82 56.67 5.91
N SER A 138 -54.63 56.95 4.60
CA SER A 138 -53.93 56.23 3.50
C SER A 138 -53.92 57.00 2.16
N VAL A 139 -52.95 56.72 1.26
CA VAL A 139 -53.01 56.81 -0.24
C VAL A 139 -53.15 58.19 -0.94
N GLY A 140 -52.35 58.43 -2.00
CA GLY A 140 -52.92 58.87 -3.30
C GLY A 140 -52.42 60.12 -4.06
N ALA A 141 -51.27 60.03 -4.76
CA ALA A 141 -51.00 60.50 -6.14
C ALA A 141 -51.13 62.00 -6.63
N ALA A 142 -50.41 62.26 -7.76
CA ALA A 142 -50.70 63.18 -8.89
C ALA A 142 -50.10 64.62 -9.00
N TYR A 143 -49.04 64.72 -9.83
CA TYR A 143 -48.82 65.64 -10.99
C TYR A 143 -48.59 67.18 -10.90
N ASN A 144 -47.91 67.68 -11.96
CA ASN A 144 -47.71 69.09 -12.45
C ASN A 144 -46.80 70.07 -11.67
N GLU A 145 -46.13 71.08 -12.27
CA GLU A 145 -45.51 71.26 -13.62
C GLU A 145 -44.64 72.55 -13.66
N ASN A 146 -43.75 72.71 -14.67
CA ASN A 146 -43.05 73.95 -15.14
C ASN A 146 -42.03 74.66 -14.18
N VAL A 147 -40.84 75.20 -14.52
CA VAL A 147 -40.13 75.73 -15.72
C VAL A 147 -40.12 77.27 -15.82
N ASP A 148 -38.93 77.92 -15.71
CA ASP A 148 -38.33 78.75 -16.79
C ASP A 148 -36.83 79.20 -16.57
N ARG A 149 -36.14 79.53 -17.68
CA ARG A 149 -35.05 80.53 -18.01
C ARG A 149 -34.08 81.17 -16.95
N SER A 150 -32.89 81.74 -17.28
CA SER A 150 -32.14 81.95 -18.56
C SER A 150 -30.73 82.60 -18.41
N LEU A 151 -29.85 82.46 -19.43
CA LEU A 151 -28.79 83.41 -19.91
C LEU A 151 -27.54 83.67 -19.00
N SER A 152 -26.34 84.08 -19.48
CA SER A 152 -25.79 84.36 -20.83
C SER A 152 -24.24 84.35 -20.89
N GLY A 153 -23.65 83.91 -22.02
CA GLY A 153 -22.29 84.25 -22.51
C GLY A 153 -21.06 83.53 -21.90
N ASP A 154 -19.79 83.81 -22.27
CA ASP A 154 -19.13 84.37 -23.50
C ASP A 154 -17.59 84.48 -23.24
N ALA A 155 -16.63 84.70 -24.16
CA ALA A 155 -16.41 84.26 -25.57
C ALA A 155 -15.00 84.75 -26.07
N GLN A 156 -14.18 83.87 -26.69
CA GLN A 156 -13.20 84.11 -27.81
C GLN A 156 -12.02 83.10 -27.87
N SER A 157 -11.52 82.86 -29.08
CA SER A 157 -10.35 82.03 -29.45
C SER A 157 -9.74 82.50 -30.80
N PRO A 158 -8.48 82.14 -31.09
CA PRO A 158 -8.14 81.14 -32.15
C PRO A 158 -6.91 80.28 -31.73
N GLU A 159 -6.24 79.39 -32.48
CA GLU A 159 -6.49 78.38 -33.55
C GLU A 159 -5.20 77.49 -33.59
N GLY A 160 -5.04 76.34 -34.24
CA GLY A 160 -5.87 75.41 -35.04
C GLY A 160 -5.20 74.01 -35.00
N SER A 161 -5.53 72.97 -35.77
CA SER A 161 -6.44 72.83 -36.92
C SER A 161 -6.90 71.36 -37.11
N VAL A 162 -8.21 71.15 -37.33
CA VAL A 162 -8.84 70.23 -38.31
C VAL A 162 -8.39 68.74 -38.30
N GLU A 163 -9.11 67.83 -37.61
CA GLU A 163 -10.13 66.87 -38.13
C GLU A 163 -9.55 65.62 -38.87
N SER A 164 -10.20 64.44 -38.95
CA SER A 164 -11.63 64.08 -38.94
C SER A 164 -11.82 62.58 -38.52
N VAL A 165 -12.98 61.91 -38.38
CA VAL A 165 -14.37 62.20 -37.90
C VAL A 165 -15.10 60.83 -37.76
N GLN A 166 -16.19 60.75 -36.97
CA GLN A 166 -17.07 59.58 -36.72
C GLN A 166 -16.45 58.39 -35.93
N GLY A 167 -17.20 57.69 -35.06
CA GLY A 167 -18.53 58.01 -34.51
C GLY A 167 -19.28 56.79 -33.95
N ALA A 168 -19.60 56.78 -32.66
CA ALA A 168 -20.49 55.79 -32.03
C ALA A 168 -21.29 56.42 -30.87
N SER A 169 -22.54 55.97 -30.68
CA SER A 169 -23.54 56.64 -29.83
C SER A 169 -23.47 56.23 -28.35
N LYS A 170 -23.60 57.20 -27.44
CA LYS A 170 -23.83 56.94 -26.02
C LYS A 170 -25.32 56.66 -25.79
N SER A 171 -25.65 55.45 -25.33
CA SER A 171 -26.93 55.21 -24.65
C SER A 171 -26.92 55.90 -23.27
N ARG A 172 -28.11 56.25 -22.76
CA ARG A 172 -28.29 57.23 -21.68
C ARG A 172 -28.68 56.56 -20.35
N THR A 173 -28.20 57.13 -19.25
CA THR A 173 -28.52 56.69 -17.88
C THR A 173 -29.83 57.29 -17.35
N GLU A 174 -30.57 56.45 -16.62
CA GLU A 174 -31.72 56.78 -15.76
C GLU A 174 -31.64 55.88 -14.50
N TYR A 175 -32.10 56.26 -13.30
CA TYR A 175 -32.48 57.57 -12.78
C TYR A 175 -32.16 57.58 -11.26
N ARG A 176 -31.57 58.65 -10.72
CA ARG A 176 -31.59 58.95 -9.27
C ARG A 176 -32.52 60.14 -9.04
N ARG A 177 -33.36 60.10 -8.01
CA ARG A 177 -34.05 61.28 -7.46
C ARG A 177 -33.56 61.53 -6.02
N PRO A 178 -33.12 62.76 -5.68
CA PRO A 178 -32.81 63.16 -4.31
C PRO A 178 -34.06 63.67 -3.58
N GLY A 179 -33.97 63.83 -2.25
CA GLY A 179 -35.02 64.41 -1.41
C GLY A 179 -34.62 64.48 0.07
N ASP A 180 -34.39 65.71 0.52
CA ASP A 180 -34.35 66.22 1.90
C ASP A 180 -33.21 65.82 2.87
N GLU A 181 -32.42 66.84 3.23
CA GLU A 181 -31.57 66.88 4.42
C GLU A 181 -32.34 67.44 5.62
N ALA A 182 -31.92 67.08 6.85
CA ALA A 182 -31.40 68.07 7.81
C ALA A 182 -31.07 67.46 9.20
N ARG A 183 -30.01 68.02 9.82
CA ARG A 183 -29.72 68.03 11.28
C ARG A 183 -29.49 66.68 11.98
N GLY A 184 -28.22 66.32 12.11
CA GLY A 184 -27.75 65.19 12.94
C GLY A 184 -26.23 65.03 12.90
N SER A 185 -25.48 66.08 13.25
CA SER A 185 -24.02 66.13 13.12
C SER A 185 -23.29 65.28 14.18
N SER A 186 -23.29 63.96 13.97
CA SER A 186 -22.26 63.05 14.49
C SER A 186 -21.17 62.91 13.40
N PRO A 187 -19.87 62.85 13.75
CA PRO A 187 -18.83 62.58 12.77
C PRO A 187 -19.04 61.16 12.19
N ARG A 188 -19.51 61.09 10.94
CA ARG A 188 -19.52 59.83 10.20
C ARG A 188 -18.08 59.37 10.07
N GLN A 189 -17.74 58.25 10.72
CA GLN A 189 -16.56 57.48 10.37
C GLN A 189 -16.65 57.18 8.87
N SER A 190 -15.55 57.41 8.15
CA SER A 190 -15.51 57.14 6.71
C SER A 190 -15.88 55.68 6.43
N GLU A 191 -16.66 55.49 5.37
CA GLU A 191 -16.78 54.16 4.76
C GLU A 191 -15.36 53.68 4.41
N PRO A 192 -14.98 52.45 4.75
CA PRO A 192 -13.62 51.99 4.58
C PRO A 192 -13.28 51.95 3.08
N HIS A 193 -12.35 52.82 2.68
CA HIS A 193 -11.89 52.90 1.31
C HIS A 193 -10.96 51.73 1.03
N LEU A 194 -11.20 51.06 -0.11
CA LEU A 194 -10.26 50.16 -0.74
C LEU A 194 -9.80 50.85 -2.01
N ASP A 195 -8.52 50.80 -2.31
CA ASP A 195 -7.95 51.41 -3.51
C ASP A 195 -7.55 50.31 -4.51
N PRO A 196 -8.46 49.93 -5.44
CA PRO A 196 -8.15 48.98 -6.49
C PRO A 196 -7.43 49.65 -7.67
N SER A 197 -6.33 49.05 -8.14
CA SER A 197 -5.67 49.40 -9.39
C SER A 197 -5.62 48.19 -10.33
N THR A 198 -5.94 48.40 -11.60
CA THR A 198 -6.01 47.34 -12.63
C THR A 198 -4.87 47.49 -13.62
N PHE A 199 -4.21 46.38 -13.96
CA PHE A 199 -3.17 46.30 -14.98
C PHE A 199 -3.46 45.12 -15.93
N ALA A 200 -3.25 45.31 -17.23
CA ALA A 200 -3.41 44.27 -18.26
C ALA A 200 -2.05 43.81 -18.77
N LEU A 201 -1.83 42.49 -18.88
CA LEU A 201 -0.63 41.93 -19.51
C LEU A 201 -0.78 41.96 -21.04
N SER A 202 -0.57 43.14 -21.63
CA SER A 202 -0.90 43.33 -23.04
C SER A 202 0.02 42.59 -24.00
N GLY A 203 -0.59 41.96 -25.01
CA GLY A 203 0.06 41.04 -25.94
C GLY A 203 0.06 39.56 -25.54
N ASP A 204 -0.49 39.18 -24.37
CA ASP A 204 -0.47 37.82 -23.84
C ASP A 204 -1.82 37.07 -23.95
N SER A 205 -2.69 37.45 -24.89
CA SER A 205 -4.07 36.93 -25.03
C SER A 205 -4.20 35.45 -25.46
N ALA A 206 -3.10 34.77 -25.77
CA ALA A 206 -3.07 33.36 -26.17
C ALA A 206 -2.65 32.38 -25.07
N HIS A 207 -2.02 32.83 -23.98
CA HIS A 207 -1.53 31.95 -22.92
C HIS A 207 -2.68 31.42 -22.05
N ASN A 208 -2.74 30.10 -21.84
CA ASN A 208 -3.82 29.42 -21.12
C ASN A 208 -3.50 29.11 -19.64
N GLN A 209 -2.28 29.36 -19.18
CA GLN A 209 -1.84 29.16 -17.79
C GLN A 209 -0.93 30.30 -17.34
N ALA A 210 -0.91 30.57 -16.03
CA ALA A 210 -0.02 31.54 -15.40
C ALA A 210 0.51 31.03 -14.04
N MET A 211 1.78 31.29 -13.75
CA MET A 211 2.43 31.06 -12.45
C MET A 211 2.86 32.42 -11.89
N VAL A 212 2.53 32.74 -10.64
CA VAL A 212 2.79 34.05 -10.04
C VAL A 212 3.43 33.93 -8.67
N HIS A 213 4.54 34.64 -8.44
CA HIS A 213 5.31 34.55 -7.21
C HIS A 213 5.84 35.93 -6.75
N TRP A 214 5.86 36.12 -5.43
CA TRP A 214 6.58 37.22 -4.76
C TRP A 214 8.04 36.81 -4.50
N SER A 215 8.99 37.74 -4.65
CA SER A 215 10.43 37.48 -4.48
C SER A 215 10.98 37.71 -3.07
N GLY A 216 10.13 37.94 -2.06
CA GLY A 216 10.60 38.38 -0.75
C GLY A 216 9.67 38.11 0.43
N HIS A 217 10.16 38.49 1.61
CA HIS A 217 9.34 39.26 2.55
C HIS A 217 9.80 40.72 2.40
N ASN A 218 8.90 41.70 2.43
CA ASN A 218 9.24 43.12 2.30
C ASN A 218 9.93 43.51 0.98
N SER A 219 9.76 42.73 -0.09
CA SER A 219 10.12 43.15 -1.45
C SER A 219 8.89 43.64 -2.20
N SER A 220 9.07 44.66 -3.04
CA SER A 220 8.05 45.17 -3.95
C SER A 220 7.97 44.41 -5.27
N VAL A 221 8.73 43.32 -5.43
CA VAL A 221 8.87 42.60 -6.70
C VAL A 221 7.94 41.38 -6.79
N ILE A 222 7.23 41.31 -7.92
CA ILE A 222 6.36 40.20 -8.31
C ILE A 222 6.78 39.71 -9.69
N LEU A 223 6.87 38.39 -9.85
CA LEU A 223 7.17 37.73 -11.12
C LEU A 223 5.97 36.90 -11.58
N ILE A 224 5.64 37.00 -12.87
CA ILE A 224 4.58 36.21 -13.53
C ILE A 224 5.21 35.49 -14.72
N LEU A 225 5.04 34.17 -14.80
CA LEU A 225 5.29 33.37 -15.99
C LEU A 225 3.93 32.97 -16.59
N THR A 226 3.56 33.57 -17.72
CA THR A 226 2.45 33.11 -18.56
C THR A 226 2.97 32.02 -19.52
N LYS A 227 2.20 30.94 -19.70
CA LYS A 227 2.55 29.82 -20.59
C LYS A 227 1.35 29.34 -21.40
N LEU A 228 1.58 28.98 -22.67
CA LEU A 228 0.65 28.28 -23.54
C LEU A 228 1.02 26.80 -23.52
N TYR A 229 0.26 26.03 -22.75
CA TYR A 229 0.43 24.58 -22.66
C TYR A 229 -0.47 23.87 -23.68
N ASP A 230 0.15 23.12 -24.60
CA ASP A 230 -0.57 22.25 -25.55
C ASP A 230 -0.75 20.87 -24.91
N PHE A 231 -2.00 20.57 -24.55
CA PHE A 231 -2.40 19.30 -23.94
C PHE A 231 -2.23 18.08 -24.86
N ASN A 232 -2.08 18.25 -26.17
CA ASN A 232 -1.85 17.15 -27.14
C ASN A 232 -0.36 16.83 -27.28
N LEU A 233 0.49 17.87 -27.25
CA LEU A 233 1.95 17.70 -27.26
C LEU A 233 2.49 17.34 -25.87
N GLY A 234 1.79 17.75 -24.81
CA GLY A 234 2.23 17.63 -23.42
C GLY A 234 3.32 18.64 -23.03
N ALA A 235 3.44 19.73 -23.80
CA ALA A 235 4.55 20.69 -23.74
C ALA A 235 4.09 22.15 -23.81
N VAL A 236 4.93 23.07 -23.35
CA VAL A 236 4.75 24.51 -23.55
C VAL A 236 5.26 24.89 -24.93
N THR A 237 4.43 25.57 -25.72
CA THR A 237 4.78 26.04 -27.08
C THR A 237 5.20 27.51 -27.10
N GLU A 238 4.61 28.34 -26.23
CA GLU A 238 4.94 29.75 -26.06
C GLU A 238 4.87 30.14 -24.57
N SER A 239 5.71 31.10 -24.16
CA SER A 239 5.81 31.56 -22.78
C SER A 239 6.20 33.03 -22.72
N SER A 240 5.77 33.76 -21.70
CA SER A 240 6.23 35.13 -21.45
C SER A 240 6.50 35.38 -19.96
N LEU A 241 7.56 36.14 -19.69
CA LEU A 241 7.97 36.50 -18.34
C LEU A 241 7.67 37.97 -18.09
N TRP A 242 7.00 38.28 -16.98
CA TRP A 242 6.70 39.63 -16.54
C TRP A 242 7.24 39.90 -15.14
N ARG A 243 7.66 41.13 -14.89
CA ARG A 243 8.18 41.60 -13.58
C ARG A 243 7.61 42.96 -13.21
N SER A 244 7.06 43.05 -12.00
CA SER A 244 6.76 44.30 -11.30
C SER A 244 7.88 44.64 -10.31
N THR A 245 8.05 45.91 -9.98
CA THR A 245 8.90 46.40 -8.88
C THR A 245 8.17 47.35 -7.93
N ASP A 246 6.84 47.43 -8.04
CA ASP A 246 5.99 48.43 -7.39
C ASP A 246 4.75 47.78 -6.71
N TYR A 247 4.93 46.56 -6.20
CA TYR A 247 3.90 45.72 -5.61
C TYR A 247 2.73 45.47 -6.57
N GLY A 248 3.00 45.21 -7.86
CA GLY A 248 1.99 44.88 -8.87
C GLY A 248 1.14 46.06 -9.37
N SER A 249 1.67 47.29 -9.33
CA SER A 249 1.00 48.45 -9.94
C SER A 249 1.29 48.55 -11.43
N THR A 250 2.53 48.21 -11.84
CA THR A 250 2.95 48.07 -13.23
C THR A 250 3.79 46.82 -13.43
N TYR A 251 3.71 46.21 -14.62
CA TYR A 251 4.51 45.04 -15.00
C TYR A 251 5.28 45.31 -16.30
N THR A 252 6.50 44.79 -16.36
CA THR A 252 7.40 44.87 -17.53
C THR A 252 7.63 43.48 -18.10
N LYS A 253 7.48 43.31 -19.42
CA LYS A 253 7.76 42.04 -20.11
C LYS A 253 9.28 41.89 -20.30
N LEU A 254 9.83 40.72 -19.98
CA LEU A 254 11.26 40.47 -19.86
C LEU A 254 11.82 39.41 -20.84
N ASN A 255 11.03 38.92 -21.80
CA ASN A 255 11.42 37.86 -22.74
C ASN A 255 12.80 38.13 -23.40
N ASP A 256 13.11 39.38 -23.75
CA ASP A 256 14.39 39.76 -24.36
C ASP A 256 15.61 39.51 -23.46
N LYS A 257 15.44 39.60 -22.13
CA LYS A 257 16.49 39.27 -21.13
C LYS A 257 16.67 37.77 -20.90
N VAL A 258 15.64 36.98 -21.20
CA VAL A 258 15.60 35.51 -21.09
C VAL A 258 16.13 34.85 -22.38
N GLY A 259 16.17 35.62 -23.48
CA GLY A 259 16.58 35.20 -24.81
C GLY A 259 15.38 34.86 -25.68
N SER A 260 15.27 35.49 -26.85
CA SER A 260 14.09 35.50 -27.74
C SER A 260 13.71 34.17 -28.41
N ARG A 261 14.30 33.04 -27.97
CA ARG A 261 13.94 31.66 -28.37
C ARG A 261 13.83 30.70 -27.17
N THR A 262 14.06 31.18 -25.95
CA THR A 262 13.91 30.39 -24.73
C THR A 262 12.42 30.24 -24.40
N VAL A 263 11.85 29.04 -24.51
CA VAL A 263 10.50 28.76 -24.03
C VAL A 263 10.58 28.29 -22.58
N LEU A 264 9.97 29.02 -21.66
CA LEU A 264 9.97 28.74 -20.22
C LEU A 264 8.80 27.86 -19.81
N SER A 265 9.08 26.83 -19.00
CA SER A 265 8.10 25.85 -18.52
C SER A 265 7.74 26.03 -17.03
N TYR A 266 8.70 26.51 -16.22
CA TYR A 266 8.57 26.66 -14.76
C TYR A 266 9.29 27.89 -14.21
N LEU A 267 8.79 28.39 -13.07
CA LEU A 267 9.42 29.40 -12.21
C LEU A 267 9.48 28.86 -10.77
N TYR A 268 10.67 28.87 -10.17
CA TYR A 268 10.92 28.49 -8.78
C TYR A 268 11.59 29.64 -8.03
N VAL A 269 11.03 30.04 -6.89
CA VAL A 269 11.65 30.96 -5.93
C VAL A 269 12.32 30.14 -4.83
N CYS A 270 13.57 30.43 -4.49
CA CYS A 270 14.29 29.70 -3.44
C CYS A 270 13.65 29.94 -2.06
N PRO A 271 13.32 28.89 -1.29
CA PRO A 271 12.61 29.05 -0.02
C PRO A 271 13.46 29.71 1.07
N THR A 272 14.78 29.47 1.09
CA THR A 272 15.70 30.03 2.09
C THR A 272 16.11 31.47 1.76
N ASN A 273 16.30 31.80 0.48
CA ASN A 273 16.61 33.15 0.00
C ASN A 273 15.77 33.49 -1.22
N LYS A 274 14.61 34.09 -0.99
CA LYS A 274 13.62 34.41 -2.04
C LYS A 274 14.16 35.34 -3.14
N GLN A 275 15.30 36.02 -2.95
CA GLN A 275 15.93 36.83 -3.99
C GLN A 275 16.53 35.99 -5.14
N LYS A 276 16.76 34.70 -4.90
CA LYS A 276 17.27 33.74 -5.89
C LYS A 276 16.10 33.03 -6.58
N ILE A 277 16.01 33.23 -7.89
CA ILE A 277 14.98 32.62 -8.75
C ILE A 277 15.65 31.70 -9.75
N MET A 278 15.06 30.52 -9.92
CA MET A 278 15.41 29.54 -10.95
C MET A 278 14.23 29.40 -11.91
N MET A 279 14.50 29.33 -13.21
CA MET A 279 13.52 29.00 -14.23
C MET A 279 14.02 27.83 -15.08
N LEU A 280 13.11 27.00 -15.55
CA LEU A 280 13.41 25.89 -16.46
C LEU A 280 12.83 26.20 -17.84
N SER A 281 13.54 25.82 -18.90
CA SER A 281 12.99 25.80 -20.26
C SER A 281 12.13 24.56 -20.51
N ASP A 282 11.34 24.51 -21.59
CA ASP A 282 10.64 23.29 -21.98
C ASP A 282 11.59 22.34 -22.75
N PRO A 283 11.81 21.09 -22.27
CA PRO A 283 12.84 20.20 -22.79
C PRO A 283 12.58 19.70 -24.23
N GLU A 284 11.37 19.86 -24.78
CA GLU A 284 11.11 19.57 -26.20
C GLU A 284 11.75 20.62 -27.13
N VAL A 285 12.08 21.83 -26.61
CA VAL A 285 12.74 22.92 -27.35
C VAL A 285 14.22 23.00 -26.97
N GLU A 286 14.52 23.05 -25.68
CA GLU A 286 15.89 23.05 -25.13
C GLU A 286 15.88 22.69 -23.64
N SER A 287 16.94 22.01 -23.17
CA SER A 287 17.12 21.71 -21.74
C SER A 287 18.14 22.67 -21.12
N ALA A 288 17.64 23.70 -20.44
CA ALA A 288 18.44 24.72 -19.77
C ALA A 288 17.80 25.17 -18.44
N VAL A 289 18.66 25.64 -17.53
CA VAL A 289 18.30 26.30 -16.28
C VAL A 289 18.70 27.77 -16.39
N LEU A 290 17.79 28.69 -16.06
CA LEU A 290 18.07 30.12 -15.97
C LEU A 290 18.05 30.56 -14.52
N ILE A 291 19.07 31.30 -14.11
CA ILE A 291 19.31 31.68 -12.71
C ILE A 291 19.35 33.20 -12.61
N SER A 292 18.56 33.76 -11.68
CA SER A 292 18.70 35.12 -11.18
C SER A 292 19.14 35.09 -9.72
N SER A 293 19.98 36.05 -9.33
CA SER A 293 20.34 36.35 -7.93
C SER A 293 19.98 37.79 -7.54
N ASP A 294 19.14 38.45 -8.34
CA ASP A 294 18.81 39.88 -8.28
C ASP A 294 17.30 40.14 -8.42
N GLU A 295 16.50 39.24 -7.86
CA GLU A 295 15.02 39.29 -7.89
C GLU A 295 14.45 39.33 -9.32
N GLY A 296 15.09 38.63 -10.26
CA GLY A 296 14.67 38.54 -11.67
C GLY A 296 15.00 39.77 -12.52
N ALA A 297 15.94 40.63 -12.10
CA ALA A 297 16.35 41.77 -12.91
C ALA A 297 17.30 41.38 -14.06
N SER A 298 18.09 40.31 -13.89
CA SER A 298 18.92 39.67 -14.90
C SER A 298 18.91 38.14 -14.75
N PHE A 299 19.24 37.41 -15.82
CA PHE A 299 19.25 35.94 -15.84
C PHE A 299 20.51 35.40 -16.53
N GLU A 300 21.18 34.45 -15.87
CA GLU A 300 22.29 33.68 -16.41
C GLU A 300 21.78 32.30 -16.86
N LYS A 301 22.00 31.94 -18.12
CA LYS A 301 21.48 30.70 -18.74
C LYS A 301 22.54 29.59 -18.75
N TYR A 302 22.22 28.44 -18.19
CA TYR A 302 23.07 27.26 -18.08
C TYR A 302 22.44 26.06 -18.80
N PRO A 303 23.08 25.50 -19.84
CA PRO A 303 22.58 24.29 -20.50
C PRO A 303 22.74 23.06 -19.60
N ILE A 304 21.78 22.14 -19.64
CA ILE A 304 21.84 20.86 -18.93
C ILE A 304 21.64 19.69 -19.89
N ASN A 305 22.25 18.54 -19.58
CA ASN A 305 22.25 17.34 -20.42
C ASN A 305 21.27 16.24 -19.95
N PHE A 306 20.27 16.61 -19.14
CA PHE A 306 19.22 15.73 -18.65
C PHE A 306 17.93 16.52 -18.41
N ASN A 307 16.78 15.84 -18.45
CA ASN A 307 15.48 16.49 -18.25
C ASN A 307 15.08 16.40 -16.78
N ILE A 308 14.95 17.55 -16.13
CA ILE A 308 14.48 17.69 -14.75
C ILE A 308 12.97 17.43 -14.72
N LEU A 309 12.54 16.51 -13.85
CA LEU A 309 11.13 16.37 -13.47
C LEU A 309 10.84 17.12 -12.16
N SER A 310 11.60 16.83 -11.10
CA SER A 310 11.37 17.39 -9.76
C SER A 310 12.60 18.11 -9.23
N LEU A 311 12.39 19.17 -8.44
CA LEU A 311 13.42 19.87 -7.68
C LEU A 311 13.11 19.85 -6.18
N LEU A 312 14.12 19.61 -5.35
CA LEU A 312 14.04 19.73 -3.89
C LEU A 312 15.18 20.62 -3.37
N PHE A 313 14.84 21.85 -3.00
CA PHE A 313 15.75 22.81 -2.37
C PHE A 313 16.11 22.35 -0.95
N HIS A 314 17.35 22.59 -0.50
CA HIS A 314 17.75 22.32 0.88
C HIS A 314 17.10 23.36 1.82
N PRO A 315 16.48 22.96 2.95
CA PRO A 315 15.64 23.85 3.77
C PRO A 315 16.35 25.13 4.27
N ALA A 316 17.65 25.05 4.54
CA ALA A 316 18.44 26.16 5.10
C ALA A 316 19.78 26.44 4.36
N GLN A 317 19.95 25.98 3.12
CA GLN A 317 21.17 26.23 2.34
C GLN A 317 20.78 26.72 0.96
N GLU A 318 20.75 28.04 0.82
CA GLU A 318 20.18 28.78 -0.32
C GLU A 318 20.73 28.40 -1.72
N ASN A 319 21.88 27.72 -1.81
CA ASN A 319 22.49 27.30 -3.07
C ASN A 319 22.38 25.78 -3.34
N TRP A 320 21.79 25.00 -2.43
CA TRP A 320 21.82 23.53 -2.50
C TRP A 320 20.47 22.97 -2.97
N ILE A 321 20.52 22.14 -4.01
CA ILE A 321 19.34 21.63 -4.73
C ILE A 321 19.57 20.17 -5.13
N LEU A 322 18.54 19.33 -4.99
CA LEU A 322 18.46 18.04 -5.67
C LEU A 322 17.53 18.13 -6.88
N ALA A 323 17.90 17.47 -7.97
CA ALA A 323 17.07 17.33 -9.17
C ALA A 323 16.84 15.85 -9.48
N TYR A 324 15.58 15.46 -9.63
CA TYR A 324 15.16 14.14 -10.08
C TYR A 324 14.89 14.16 -11.59
N SER A 325 15.48 13.22 -12.34
CA SER A 325 15.38 13.17 -13.79
C SER A 325 14.38 12.13 -14.31
N HIS A 326 13.96 12.30 -15.57
CA HIS A 326 13.09 11.35 -16.27
C HIS A 326 13.65 9.91 -16.33
N ASP A 327 14.97 9.74 -16.38
CA ASP A 327 15.64 8.43 -16.38
C ASP A 327 15.93 7.87 -14.97
N ASN A 328 15.15 8.31 -13.96
CA ASN A 328 15.18 7.84 -12.58
C ASN A 328 16.54 8.06 -11.86
N LYS A 329 17.27 9.14 -12.19
CA LYS A 329 18.50 9.53 -11.51
C LYS A 329 18.26 10.72 -10.58
N LEU A 330 19.07 10.81 -9.54
CA LEU A 330 19.12 11.95 -8.63
C LEU A 330 20.44 12.69 -8.81
N TYR A 331 20.35 13.98 -9.13
CA TYR A 331 21.48 14.90 -9.25
C TYR A 331 21.48 15.89 -8.08
N SER A 332 22.64 16.42 -7.73
CA SER A 332 22.85 17.45 -6.71
C SER A 332 23.63 18.62 -7.28
N SER A 333 23.18 19.83 -6.97
CA SER A 333 23.93 21.07 -7.15
C SER A 333 24.15 21.73 -5.79
N ILE A 334 25.31 22.37 -5.63
CA ILE A 334 25.66 23.22 -4.49
C ILE A 334 25.91 24.69 -4.89
N ASP A 335 25.75 25.01 -6.18
CA ASP A 335 25.95 26.31 -6.79
C ASP A 335 24.67 26.84 -7.47
N PHE A 336 23.51 26.49 -6.89
CA PHE A 336 22.16 26.89 -7.31
C PHE A 336 21.79 26.47 -8.75
N GLY A 337 22.27 25.31 -9.19
CA GLY A 337 21.95 24.71 -10.49
C GLY A 337 22.90 25.05 -11.64
N ARG A 338 24.00 25.77 -11.38
CA ARG A 338 25.02 26.08 -12.39
C ARG A 338 25.82 24.83 -12.79
N LYS A 339 26.03 23.90 -11.86
CA LYS A 339 26.64 22.58 -12.08
C LYS A 339 25.86 21.50 -11.35
N TRP A 340 25.84 20.31 -11.95
CA TRP A 340 25.13 19.14 -11.44
C TRP A 340 26.06 17.94 -11.33
N GLN A 341 26.04 17.28 -10.18
CA GLN A 341 26.75 16.03 -9.91
C GLN A 341 25.72 14.89 -9.75
N LEU A 342 25.97 13.74 -10.36
CA LEU A 342 25.14 12.54 -10.13
C LEU A 342 25.34 12.02 -8.70
N VAL A 343 24.25 11.85 -7.97
CA VAL A 343 24.23 11.27 -6.61
C VAL A 343 24.03 9.77 -6.69
N HIS A 344 22.94 9.34 -7.34
CA HIS A 344 22.57 7.93 -7.46
C HIS A 344 21.65 7.72 -8.67
N ASP A 345 21.76 6.55 -9.29
CA ASP A 345 20.89 6.01 -10.33
C ASP A 345 19.74 5.18 -9.74
N ASN A 346 18.71 4.87 -10.54
CA ASN A 346 17.60 3.99 -10.14
C ASN A 346 16.86 4.44 -8.84
N VAL A 347 16.81 5.75 -8.58
CA VAL A 347 16.11 6.33 -7.43
C VAL A 347 14.61 6.33 -7.66
N MET A 348 13.83 6.02 -6.62
CA MET A 348 12.38 5.99 -6.69
C MET A 348 11.76 7.40 -6.76
N PRO A 349 10.72 7.64 -7.59
CA PRO A 349 10.03 8.92 -7.65
C PRO A 349 9.53 9.37 -6.26
N GLY A 350 9.83 10.61 -5.87
CA GLY A 350 9.37 11.20 -4.61
C GLY A 350 9.98 10.62 -3.32
N ARG A 351 10.92 9.67 -3.39
CA ARG A 351 11.54 9.01 -2.23
C ARG A 351 12.99 9.41 -2.04
N PHE A 352 13.23 10.72 -2.03
CA PHE A 352 14.53 11.32 -1.74
C PHE A 352 14.34 12.54 -0.83
N TYR A 353 15.12 12.62 0.24
CA TYR A 353 14.97 13.61 1.30
C TYR A 353 16.33 14.17 1.72
N TRP A 354 16.35 15.46 2.10
CA TRP A 354 17.51 16.08 2.74
C TRP A 354 17.64 15.66 4.21
N ALA A 355 18.84 15.84 4.76
CA ALA A 355 19.13 15.75 6.19
C ALA A 355 18.21 16.66 7.04
N VAL A 356 17.79 16.20 8.21
CA VAL A 356 17.07 17.06 9.17
C VAL A 356 18.08 17.71 10.12
N MET A 357 18.14 19.03 10.08
CA MET A 357 19.09 19.83 10.86
C MET A 357 18.96 19.56 12.37
N GLY A 358 20.10 19.41 13.04
CA GLY A 358 20.17 19.15 14.48
C GLY A 358 20.03 17.67 14.86
N LEU A 359 19.53 16.81 13.96
CA LEU A 359 19.55 15.35 14.12
C LEU A 359 20.68 14.71 13.31
N ASP A 360 20.71 15.00 12.01
CA ASP A 360 21.73 14.47 11.10
C ASP A 360 23.00 15.32 11.22
N ARG A 361 24.16 14.66 11.38
CA ARG A 361 25.46 15.30 11.72
C ARG A 361 25.98 16.28 10.66
N GLU A 362 25.58 16.09 9.41
CA GLU A 362 26.10 16.78 8.23
C GLU A 362 24.91 17.17 7.35
N SER A 363 24.85 18.42 6.90
CA SER A 363 23.69 18.95 6.15
C SER A 363 23.63 18.47 4.69
N ASP A 364 24.76 18.08 4.09
CA ASP A 364 24.81 17.56 2.71
C ASP A 364 24.46 16.07 2.62
N VAL A 365 23.99 15.47 3.71
CA VAL A 365 23.43 14.13 3.75
C VAL A 365 22.08 14.09 3.04
N VAL A 366 21.87 13.01 2.29
CA VAL A 366 20.62 12.68 1.62
C VAL A 366 20.20 11.25 1.96
N HIS A 367 18.89 11.06 2.04
CA HIS A 367 18.21 9.82 2.35
C HIS A 367 17.41 9.42 1.11
N ILE A 368 17.69 8.27 0.51
CA ILE A 368 17.12 7.87 -0.78
C ILE A 368 16.63 6.42 -0.77
N GLU A 369 15.54 6.16 -1.47
CA GLU A 369 15.08 4.80 -1.78
C GLU A 369 15.53 4.41 -3.20
N THR A 370 16.27 3.31 -3.31
CA THR A 370 16.90 2.87 -4.57
C THR A 370 16.32 1.53 -5.04
N ARG A 371 15.99 1.42 -6.33
CA ARG A 371 15.41 0.22 -6.93
C ARG A 371 16.47 -0.83 -7.23
N ILE A 372 16.23 -2.07 -6.80
CA ILE A 372 17.12 -3.21 -7.05
C ILE A 372 16.43 -4.23 -7.97
N ALA A 373 15.18 -4.56 -7.65
CA ALA A 373 14.39 -5.54 -8.40
C ALA A 373 12.91 -5.17 -8.41
N LYS A 374 12.09 -5.95 -9.12
CA LYS A 374 10.62 -5.81 -9.03
C LYS A 374 10.18 -6.11 -7.59
N GLY A 375 9.56 -5.13 -6.93
CA GLY A 375 9.11 -5.24 -5.54
C GLY A 375 10.20 -5.21 -4.47
N ARG A 376 11.46 -4.88 -4.78
CA ARG A 376 12.53 -4.71 -3.77
C ARG A 376 13.35 -3.43 -4.00
N ALA A 377 13.58 -2.72 -2.90
CA ALA A 377 14.42 -1.54 -2.82
C ALA A 377 15.42 -1.62 -1.65
N GLN A 378 16.30 -0.62 -1.55
CA GLN A 378 17.10 -0.34 -0.36
C GLN A 378 16.94 1.11 0.08
N TYR A 379 17.02 1.33 1.39
CA TYR A 379 17.20 2.65 1.98
C TYR A 379 18.70 2.93 2.08
N VAL A 380 19.17 3.93 1.33
CA VAL A 380 20.56 4.37 1.31
C VAL A 380 20.66 5.77 1.93
N LYS A 381 21.67 5.97 2.77
CA LYS A 381 22.11 7.27 3.27
C LYS A 381 23.52 7.56 2.76
N CYS A 382 23.74 8.74 2.19
CA CYS A 382 25.06 9.17 1.73
C CYS A 382 25.15 10.70 1.74
N ARG A 383 26.37 11.24 1.57
CA ARG A 383 26.56 12.67 1.32
C ARG A 383 26.43 12.96 -0.16
N ALA A 384 25.57 13.90 -0.55
CA ALA A 384 25.15 14.14 -1.94
C ALA A 384 26.34 14.33 -2.90
N GLN A 385 27.31 15.15 -2.49
CA GLN A 385 28.52 15.46 -3.28
C GLN A 385 29.57 14.32 -3.28
N ARG A 386 29.35 13.22 -2.52
CA ARG A 386 30.33 12.12 -2.33
C ARG A 386 29.67 10.72 -2.25
N CYS A 387 28.53 10.52 -2.91
CA CYS A 387 27.72 9.28 -2.85
C CYS A 387 28.28 8.09 -3.67
N THR A 388 29.61 7.92 -3.68
CA THR A 388 30.28 6.74 -4.24
C THR A 388 29.94 5.48 -3.44
N GLU A 389 30.03 4.30 -4.06
CA GLU A 389 29.55 3.04 -3.47
C GLU A 389 30.14 2.74 -2.08
N GLY A 390 31.45 2.95 -1.90
CA GLY A 390 32.12 2.77 -0.60
C GLY A 390 31.73 3.77 0.50
N ASN A 391 31.02 4.84 0.17
CA ASN A 391 30.50 5.84 1.12
C ASN A 391 28.98 5.67 1.39
N ARG A 392 28.31 4.70 0.75
CA ARG A 392 26.87 4.46 0.93
C ARG A 392 26.61 3.69 2.22
N GLN A 393 25.80 4.25 3.11
CA GLN A 393 25.37 3.61 4.36
C GLN A 393 23.98 2.99 4.15
N TYR A 394 23.86 1.70 4.45
CA TYR A 394 22.60 0.96 4.38
C TYR A 394 22.05 0.82 5.80
N LEU A 395 21.11 1.68 6.17
CA LEU A 395 20.63 1.78 7.57
C LEU A 395 19.55 0.76 7.94
N PHE A 396 18.97 0.07 6.95
CA PHE A 396 18.02 -1.02 7.18
C PHE A 396 18.67 -2.38 6.86
N PRO A 397 18.60 -3.39 7.75
CA PRO A 397 19.20 -4.70 7.51
C PRO A 397 18.41 -5.51 6.48
N GLY A 398 18.76 -5.36 5.20
CA GLY A 398 18.25 -6.16 4.09
C GLY A 398 17.63 -5.33 2.96
N HIS A 399 16.44 -5.74 2.52
CA HIS A 399 15.65 -5.06 1.49
C HIS A 399 14.33 -4.55 2.07
N VAL A 400 13.84 -3.47 1.50
CA VAL A 400 12.55 -2.85 1.83
C VAL A 400 11.60 -2.93 0.63
N ASP A 401 10.30 -2.81 0.91
CA ASP A 401 9.28 -2.73 -0.13
C ASP A 401 9.41 -1.42 -0.91
N THR A 402 9.07 -1.43 -2.20
CA THR A 402 9.20 -0.25 -3.07
C THR A 402 8.14 0.80 -2.75
N ASN A 403 8.51 2.09 -2.77
CA ASN A 403 7.68 3.25 -2.44
C ASN A 403 7.29 3.30 -0.94
N SER A 404 8.18 2.86 -0.04
CA SER A 404 7.92 2.73 1.40
C SER A 404 8.73 3.66 2.31
N LEU A 405 9.83 4.26 1.82
CA LEU A 405 10.65 5.16 2.64
C LEU A 405 9.93 6.49 2.92
N VAL A 406 9.77 6.85 4.19
CA VAL A 406 9.36 8.19 4.61
C VAL A 406 10.40 8.73 5.59
N VAL A 407 10.90 9.95 5.37
CA VAL A 407 11.79 10.66 6.30
C VAL A 407 11.10 11.97 6.67
N GLN A 408 10.74 12.13 7.94
CA GLN A 408 9.93 13.24 8.42
C GLN A 408 10.29 13.54 9.88
N ASP A 409 10.58 14.80 10.19
CA ASP A 409 11.00 15.27 11.51
C ASP A 409 12.05 14.34 12.15
N GLU A 410 11.74 13.84 13.35
CA GLU A 410 12.59 12.96 14.16
C GLU A 410 12.52 11.49 13.71
N TYR A 411 11.71 11.16 12.70
CA TYR A 411 11.36 9.80 12.30
C TYR A 411 11.88 9.40 10.90
N VAL A 412 12.09 8.10 10.72
CA VAL A 412 12.20 7.44 9.41
C VAL A 412 11.35 6.17 9.45
N PHE A 413 10.48 5.98 8.46
CA PHE A 413 9.62 4.79 8.33
C PHE A 413 9.98 3.98 7.09
N THR A 414 9.74 2.66 7.16
CA THR A 414 9.83 1.76 6.00
C THR A 414 8.97 0.50 6.19
N GLN A 415 8.65 -0.20 5.09
CA GLN A 415 7.83 -1.41 5.06
C GLN A 415 8.64 -2.59 4.52
N VAL A 416 8.40 -3.80 5.06
CA VAL A 416 8.91 -5.06 4.52
C VAL A 416 7.80 -6.10 4.50
N THR A 417 7.47 -6.64 3.33
CA THR A 417 6.48 -7.70 3.16
C THR A 417 7.16 -9.07 3.06
N LYS A 418 6.86 -9.96 4.02
CA LYS A 418 7.33 -11.36 4.01
C LYS A 418 6.14 -12.31 3.96
N SER A 419 6.14 -13.22 2.99
CA SER A 419 5.07 -14.23 2.78
C SER A 419 3.65 -13.65 2.74
N GLY A 420 3.48 -12.47 2.11
CA GLY A 420 2.19 -11.77 2.01
C GLY A 420 1.79 -10.95 3.24
N ARG A 421 2.59 -10.92 4.32
CA ARG A 421 2.36 -10.09 5.50
C ARG A 421 3.31 -8.89 5.51
N ALA A 422 2.75 -7.69 5.42
CA ALA A 422 3.49 -6.45 5.64
C ALA A 422 3.96 -6.32 7.10
N SER A 423 5.12 -5.69 7.30
CA SER A 423 5.66 -5.31 8.61
C SER A 423 6.29 -3.93 8.51
N TYR A 424 5.90 -3.04 9.41
CA TYR A 424 6.28 -1.64 9.41
C TYR A 424 7.38 -1.38 10.45
N PHE A 425 8.34 -0.54 10.12
CA PHE A 425 9.50 -0.24 10.95
C PHE A 425 9.70 1.27 11.08
N VAL A 426 10.08 1.70 12.28
CA VAL A 426 10.40 3.11 12.61
C VAL A 426 11.81 3.23 13.15
N SER A 427 12.52 4.28 12.75
CA SER A 427 13.74 4.78 13.37
C SER A 427 13.41 6.17 13.93
N TYR A 428 13.60 6.37 15.24
CA TYR A 428 13.39 7.65 15.92
C TYR A 428 14.73 8.24 16.33
N MET A 429 14.94 9.55 16.15
CA MET A 429 16.23 10.23 16.38
C MET A 429 17.41 9.60 15.61
N ARG A 430 17.13 8.92 14.49
CA ARG A 430 18.08 8.13 13.67
C ARG A 430 18.68 6.90 14.37
N GLU A 431 18.10 6.44 15.47
CA GLU A 431 18.43 5.18 16.16
C GLU A 431 18.08 3.93 15.31
N PRO A 432 18.60 2.73 15.65
CA PRO A 432 18.27 1.49 14.94
C PRO A 432 16.77 1.23 14.81
N PHE A 433 16.35 0.74 13.64
CA PHE A 433 14.95 0.49 13.30
C PHE A 433 14.29 -0.52 14.25
N LYS A 434 13.08 -0.19 14.71
CA LYS A 434 12.23 -1.01 15.59
C LYS A 434 10.94 -1.33 14.85
N GLN A 435 10.45 -2.56 14.96
CA GLN A 435 9.17 -2.95 14.38
C GLN A 435 8.03 -2.24 15.11
N MET A 436 7.15 -1.59 14.36
CA MET A 436 5.98 -0.87 14.88
C MET A 436 4.94 -1.88 15.40
N GLN A 437 4.41 -1.61 16.58
CA GLN A 437 3.51 -2.48 17.34
C GLN A 437 2.08 -1.95 17.29
N LEU A 438 1.30 -2.51 16.37
CA LEU A 438 -0.16 -2.42 16.33
C LEU A 438 -0.78 -3.46 17.28
N PRO A 439 -2.05 -3.31 17.71
CA PRO A 439 -2.75 -4.32 18.51
C PRO A 439 -2.64 -5.73 17.91
N LYS A 440 -2.43 -6.76 18.75
CA LYS A 440 -2.02 -8.10 18.30
C LYS A 440 -2.89 -8.75 17.20
N TYR A 441 -4.18 -8.42 17.16
CA TYR A 441 -5.15 -8.93 16.18
C TYR A 441 -5.57 -7.89 15.11
N CYS A 442 -5.06 -6.65 15.20
CA CYS A 442 -5.03 -5.72 14.08
C CYS A 442 -3.99 -6.23 13.07
N LEU A 443 -4.45 -7.02 12.11
CA LEU A 443 -3.66 -7.39 10.93
C LEU A 443 -3.84 -6.29 9.88
N PRO A 444 -2.81 -5.45 9.62
CA PRO A 444 -2.92 -4.40 8.61
C PRO A 444 -2.89 -5.00 7.20
N LYS A 445 -3.82 -4.55 6.35
CA LYS A 445 -3.73 -4.66 4.88
C LYS A 445 -2.81 -3.59 4.30
N ASP A 446 -2.91 -2.38 4.86
CA ASP A 446 -2.29 -1.15 4.36
C ASP A 446 -2.15 -0.17 5.55
N MET A 447 -1.12 0.68 5.53
CA MET A 447 -0.84 1.66 6.60
C MET A 447 -0.14 2.90 6.04
N HIS A 448 -0.67 4.07 6.35
CA HIS A 448 -0.15 5.38 5.90
C HIS A 448 0.13 6.26 7.12
N ILE A 449 1.23 7.00 7.09
CA ILE A 449 1.51 8.05 8.08
C ILE A 449 0.71 9.29 7.66
N ILE A 450 0.02 9.91 8.63
CA ILE A 450 -0.81 11.12 8.42
C ILE A 450 -0.05 12.36 8.89
N SER A 451 0.71 12.24 9.99
CA SER A 451 1.51 13.32 10.56
C SER A 451 2.48 12.80 11.62
N THR A 452 3.67 13.40 11.75
CA THR A 452 4.56 13.26 12.91
C THR A 452 4.58 14.47 13.86
N ASP A 453 3.63 15.40 13.68
CA ASP A 453 3.54 16.65 14.46
C ASP A 453 3.56 16.42 15.98
N GLU A 454 4.17 17.37 16.69
CA GLU A 454 4.24 17.36 18.16
C GLU A 454 4.86 16.07 18.76
N LYS A 455 5.86 15.48 18.09
CA LYS A 455 6.62 14.30 18.56
C LYS A 455 5.75 13.06 18.82
N GLN A 456 4.73 12.87 17.99
CA GLN A 456 3.82 11.73 18.05
C GLN A 456 3.35 11.37 16.63
N VAL A 457 3.27 10.08 16.31
CA VAL A 457 2.92 9.60 14.96
C VAL A 457 1.42 9.30 14.89
N PHE A 458 0.72 9.97 13.99
CA PHE A 458 -0.64 9.64 13.57
C PHE A 458 -0.58 8.78 12.31
N ALA A 459 -1.33 7.68 12.28
CA ALA A 459 -1.38 6.77 11.14
C ALA A 459 -2.80 6.28 10.82
N ALA A 460 -3.10 6.15 9.53
CA ALA A 460 -4.29 5.47 9.03
C ALA A 460 -3.93 4.01 8.75
N VAL A 461 -4.60 3.07 9.42
CA VAL A 461 -4.40 1.63 9.21
C VAL A 461 -5.68 1.01 8.68
N GLN A 462 -5.60 0.26 7.58
CA GLN A 462 -6.72 -0.56 7.12
C GLN A 462 -6.62 -1.96 7.72
N GLU A 463 -7.62 -2.34 8.51
CA GLU A 463 -7.69 -3.63 9.18
C GLU A 463 -8.19 -4.73 8.22
N TRP A 464 -7.78 -5.98 8.45
CA TRP A 464 -8.11 -7.13 7.59
C TRP A 464 -9.61 -7.32 7.32
N ASN A 465 -10.47 -6.96 8.28
CA ASN A 465 -11.93 -7.04 8.21
C ASN A 465 -12.59 -5.80 7.57
N GLN A 466 -11.87 -4.69 7.40
CA GLN A 466 -12.38 -3.46 6.81
C GLN A 466 -12.36 -3.53 5.28
N ASN A 467 -13.44 -3.05 4.65
CA ASN A 467 -13.56 -2.92 3.21
C ASN A 467 -13.63 -1.42 2.87
N ASN A 468 -12.48 -0.84 2.51
CA ASN A 468 -12.30 0.57 2.15
C ASN A 468 -12.51 1.61 3.26
N THR A 469 -12.63 1.22 4.53
CA THR A 469 -12.38 2.12 5.67
C THR A 469 -10.94 1.97 6.17
N TYR A 470 -10.49 2.95 6.97
CA TYR A 470 -9.25 2.92 7.75
C TYR A 470 -9.57 3.34 9.20
N SER A 471 -8.74 2.93 10.15
CA SER A 471 -8.78 3.35 11.56
C SER A 471 -7.62 4.29 11.88
N LEU A 472 -7.88 5.35 12.67
CA LEU A 472 -6.84 6.24 13.19
C LEU A 472 -6.11 5.60 14.36
N TYR A 473 -4.79 5.48 14.24
CA TYR A 473 -3.89 5.01 15.29
C TYR A 473 -2.89 6.10 15.68
N ILE A 474 -2.51 6.13 16.97
CA ILE A 474 -1.61 7.13 17.56
C ILE A 474 -0.50 6.42 18.34
N SER A 475 0.76 6.78 18.09
CA SER A 475 1.94 6.16 18.70
C SER A 475 2.29 6.68 20.10
N ASP A 476 3.27 6.06 20.75
CA ASP A 476 4.13 6.70 21.75
C ASP A 476 5.16 7.64 21.08
N SER A 477 5.95 8.39 21.86
CA SER A 477 6.89 9.38 21.29
C SER A 477 7.96 8.75 20.37
N PRO A 478 8.56 7.58 20.70
CA PRO A 478 9.40 6.82 19.77
C PRO A 478 8.73 6.29 18.48
N GLY A 479 7.42 6.45 18.29
CA GLY A 479 6.72 5.96 17.09
C GLY A 479 6.50 4.45 17.05
N VAL A 480 6.65 3.73 18.17
CA VAL A 480 6.69 2.25 18.23
C VAL A 480 5.35 1.64 18.64
N TYR A 481 4.70 2.17 19.69
CA TYR A 481 3.55 1.53 20.34
C TYR A 481 2.24 2.27 20.03
N PHE A 482 1.44 1.73 19.11
CA PHE A 482 0.22 2.35 18.60
C PHE A 482 -1.04 1.93 19.35
N ILE A 483 -1.89 2.90 19.65
CA ILE A 483 -3.24 2.71 20.22
C ILE A 483 -4.30 3.23 19.24
N LEU A 484 -5.49 2.64 19.29
CA LEU A 484 -6.65 3.06 18.49
C LEU A 484 -7.22 4.39 19.02
N SER A 485 -7.49 5.34 18.13
CA SER A 485 -8.05 6.66 18.43
C SER A 485 -9.45 6.86 17.84
N LEU A 486 -9.66 6.49 16.57
CA LEU A 486 -10.94 6.66 15.88
C LEU A 486 -11.10 5.65 14.74
N GLU A 487 -12.00 4.67 14.89
CA GLU A 487 -12.27 3.68 13.83
C GLU A 487 -13.05 4.31 12.67
N ASN A 488 -12.96 3.70 11.47
CA ASN A 488 -13.78 4.01 10.30
C ASN A 488 -13.71 5.47 9.83
N LEU A 489 -12.49 6.02 9.74
CA LEU A 489 -12.23 7.27 9.03
C LEU A 489 -12.77 7.22 7.60
N ARG A 490 -13.23 8.38 7.12
CA ARG A 490 -13.44 8.66 5.70
C ARG A 490 -12.07 8.88 5.04
N THR A 491 -11.84 8.16 3.94
CA THR A 491 -10.64 8.27 3.10
C THR A 491 -11.01 8.25 1.62
N SER A 492 -10.33 9.05 0.81
CA SER A 492 -10.36 9.00 -0.67
C SER A 492 -8.98 8.56 -1.20
N ARG A 493 -8.86 8.28 -2.50
CA ARG A 493 -7.56 8.10 -3.16
C ARG A 493 -7.46 9.07 -4.32
N GLY A 494 -6.42 9.88 -4.33
CA GLY A 494 -6.16 10.85 -5.41
C GLY A 494 -5.74 10.16 -6.72
N PRO A 495 -5.67 10.89 -7.85
CA PRO A 495 -5.32 10.32 -9.15
C PRO A 495 -3.96 9.59 -9.18
N ALA A 496 -3.00 10.03 -8.36
CA ALA A 496 -1.69 9.41 -8.19
C ALA A 496 -1.70 8.13 -7.30
N GLY A 497 -2.85 7.74 -6.74
CA GLY A 497 -3.00 6.59 -5.83
C GLY A 497 -2.76 6.88 -4.35
N ASN A 498 -2.29 8.09 -4.02
CA ASN A 498 -2.11 8.61 -2.67
C ASN A 498 -3.41 8.48 -1.85
N LEU A 499 -3.30 8.04 -0.59
CA LEU A 499 -4.44 8.00 0.33
C LEU A 499 -4.65 9.40 0.92
N LEU A 500 -5.81 9.99 0.66
CA LEU A 500 -6.26 11.21 1.33
C LEU A 500 -7.18 10.81 2.48
N VAL A 501 -7.05 11.50 3.62
CA VAL A 501 -7.73 11.17 4.87
C VAL A 501 -8.43 12.42 5.38
N ASP A 502 -9.73 12.33 5.69
CA ASP A 502 -10.50 13.44 6.26
C ASP A 502 -10.11 13.69 7.73
N PHE A 503 -8.92 14.25 7.94
CA PHE A 503 -8.34 14.55 9.25
C PHE A 503 -7.64 15.91 9.20
N TYR A 504 -8.11 16.87 10.00
CA TYR A 504 -7.65 18.26 9.97
C TYR A 504 -7.12 18.69 11.34
N LYS A 505 -5.86 19.11 11.40
CA LYS A 505 -5.23 19.73 12.57
C LYS A 505 -5.59 21.22 12.62
N VAL A 506 -6.01 21.71 13.79
CA VAL A 506 -6.39 23.12 13.97
C VAL A 506 -5.17 23.96 14.34
N GLU A 507 -4.85 24.94 13.50
CA GLU A 507 -3.67 25.76 13.68
C GLU A 507 -3.82 26.80 14.82
N GLY A 508 -2.78 26.90 15.65
CA GLY A 508 -2.73 27.79 16.82
C GLY A 508 -3.32 27.24 18.12
N ILE A 509 -3.90 26.02 18.13
CA ILE A 509 -4.41 25.34 19.33
C ILE A 509 -3.91 23.88 19.34
N ASN A 510 -2.94 23.59 20.20
CA ASN A 510 -2.33 22.27 20.31
C ASN A 510 -3.37 21.20 20.74
N GLY A 511 -3.23 19.98 20.23
CA GLY A 511 -4.12 18.87 20.59
C GLY A 511 -5.56 18.95 20.04
N MET A 512 -5.89 19.92 19.18
CA MET A 512 -7.23 20.10 18.60
C MET A 512 -7.29 19.68 17.12
N TYR A 513 -8.23 18.78 16.80
CA TYR A 513 -8.37 18.21 15.46
C TYR A 513 -9.85 17.95 15.11
N PHE A 514 -10.16 17.93 13.81
CA PHE A 514 -11.39 17.39 13.25
C PHE A 514 -11.14 16.09 12.49
N ALA A 515 -12.12 15.21 12.43
CA ALA A 515 -12.09 14.02 11.58
C ALA A 515 -13.50 13.64 11.09
N ASN A 516 -13.62 13.15 9.85
CA ASN A 516 -14.87 12.55 9.38
C ASN A 516 -14.83 11.03 9.55
N LYS A 517 -15.85 10.48 10.22
CA LYS A 517 -16.04 9.04 10.46
C LYS A 517 -17.30 8.54 9.77
N LEU A 518 -17.24 7.34 9.20
CA LEU A 518 -18.40 6.60 8.72
C LEU A 518 -19.11 5.91 9.90
N VAL A 519 -20.38 6.28 10.14
CA VAL A 519 -21.24 5.73 11.20
C VAL A 519 -22.55 5.28 10.55
N ASP A 520 -22.87 3.98 10.63
CA ASP A 520 -24.07 3.41 10.01
C ASP A 520 -24.21 3.74 8.51
N ASN A 521 -23.08 3.74 7.77
CA ASN A 521 -22.94 4.17 6.37
C ASN A 521 -23.16 5.67 6.09
N HIS A 522 -23.38 6.50 7.11
CA HIS A 522 -23.49 7.96 7.00
C HIS A 522 -22.15 8.61 7.40
N ILE A 523 -21.69 9.64 6.69
CA ILE A 523 -20.46 10.36 7.06
C ILE A 523 -20.77 11.41 8.13
N LYS A 524 -20.03 11.43 9.24
CA LYS A 524 -20.21 12.39 10.34
C LYS A 524 -18.88 12.99 10.80
N THR A 525 -18.87 14.31 10.98
CA THR A 525 -17.72 15.08 11.49
C THR A 525 -17.65 15.06 13.01
N PHE A 526 -16.45 14.82 13.54
CA PHE A 526 -16.12 14.86 14.96
C PHE A 526 -14.99 15.86 15.25
N ILE A 527 -14.94 16.37 16.47
CA ILE A 527 -13.88 17.20 17.05
C ILE A 527 -13.24 16.51 18.26
N THR A 528 -11.94 16.71 18.45
CA THR A 528 -11.21 16.40 19.70
C THR A 528 -10.51 17.66 20.24
N TYR A 529 -10.34 17.72 21.57
CA TYR A 529 -9.56 18.75 22.29
C TYR A 529 -8.44 18.12 23.14
N ASN A 530 -8.23 16.81 23.02
CA ASN A 530 -7.19 16.06 23.72
C ASN A 530 -6.51 15.06 22.78
N LYS A 531 -6.05 15.57 21.64
CA LYS A 531 -5.15 14.89 20.69
C LYS A 531 -5.66 13.54 20.19
N GLY A 532 -6.99 13.39 20.09
CA GLY A 532 -7.65 12.18 19.61
C GLY A 532 -8.01 11.15 20.69
N GLN A 533 -7.71 11.38 21.97
CA GLN A 533 -8.12 10.48 23.05
C GLN A 533 -9.66 10.42 23.21
N THR A 534 -10.37 11.54 22.99
CA THR A 534 -11.83 11.59 23.00
C THR A 534 -12.37 12.46 21.86
N TRP A 535 -13.45 12.00 21.23
CA TRP A 535 -14.08 12.62 20.06
C TRP A 535 -15.56 12.92 20.35
N ALA A 536 -16.07 14.04 19.83
CA ALA A 536 -17.47 14.45 19.96
C ALA A 536 -18.02 15.02 18.63
N LEU A 537 -19.32 14.87 18.39
CA LEU A 537 -20.01 15.52 17.27
C LEU A 537 -20.04 17.06 17.44
N LEU A 538 -20.03 17.78 16.33
CA LEU A 538 -20.12 19.24 16.30
C LEU A 538 -21.54 19.74 16.65
N PRO A 539 -21.67 20.76 17.52
CA PRO A 539 -22.95 21.42 17.74
C PRO A 539 -23.32 22.25 16.50
N ALA A 540 -24.58 22.15 16.06
CA ALA A 540 -25.11 22.98 14.99
C ALA A 540 -25.27 24.45 15.45
N PRO A 541 -25.23 25.43 14.53
CA PRO A 541 -25.57 26.81 14.84
C PRO A 541 -27.04 26.93 15.29
N ALA A 542 -27.31 27.86 16.21
CA ALA A 542 -28.65 28.07 16.74
C ALA A 542 -29.61 28.77 15.76
N ALA A 543 -29.08 29.43 14.72
CA ALA A 543 -29.87 30.10 13.69
C ALA A 543 -29.18 30.06 12.32
N ASP A 544 -29.98 30.21 11.27
CA ASP A 544 -29.53 30.35 9.88
C ASP A 544 -29.04 31.78 9.56
N VAL A 545 -28.58 32.01 8.33
CA VAL A 545 -28.10 33.34 7.85
C VAL A 545 -29.20 34.42 7.92
N ALA A 546 -30.47 34.04 7.83
CA ALA A 546 -31.62 34.94 7.94
C ALA A 546 -32.09 35.17 9.39
N GLY A 547 -31.49 34.48 10.37
CA GLY A 547 -31.82 34.58 11.79
C GLY A 547 -32.98 33.68 12.26
N ASN A 548 -33.44 32.73 11.45
CA ASN A 548 -34.45 31.75 11.87
C ASN A 548 -33.82 30.68 12.77
N ASN A 549 -34.52 30.29 13.83
CA ASN A 549 -34.06 29.29 14.80
C ASN A 549 -33.95 27.87 14.18
N LEU A 550 -32.78 27.24 14.27
CA LEU A 550 -32.51 25.94 13.68
C LEU A 550 -32.70 24.79 14.70
N HIS A 551 -33.72 23.95 14.47
CA HIS A 551 -34.01 22.80 15.34
C HIS A 551 -33.15 21.56 14.99
N CYS A 552 -31.86 21.62 15.33
CA CYS A 552 -30.92 20.51 15.17
C CYS A 552 -30.41 20.05 16.55
N ILE A 553 -30.60 18.77 16.90
CA ILE A 553 -30.32 18.23 18.23
C ILE A 553 -29.43 16.98 18.15
N LEU A 554 -28.32 17.01 18.90
CA LEU A 554 -27.38 15.90 19.05
C LEU A 554 -28.02 14.70 19.78
N PRO A 555 -27.66 13.44 19.44
CA PRO A 555 -26.69 13.01 18.42
C PRO A 555 -27.31 12.76 17.03
N PHE A 556 -28.61 13.01 16.87
CA PHE A 556 -29.35 12.70 15.63
C PHE A 556 -29.02 13.68 14.50
N CYS A 557 -28.93 14.97 14.84
CA CYS A 557 -28.55 16.04 13.93
C CYS A 557 -27.34 16.79 14.47
N SER A 558 -26.41 17.14 13.58
CA SER A 558 -25.13 17.82 13.90
C SER A 558 -24.70 18.74 12.74
N LEU A 559 -23.70 19.57 13.00
CA LEU A 559 -22.93 20.22 11.93
C LEU A 559 -21.94 19.21 11.34
N HIS A 560 -21.81 19.21 10.02
CA HIS A 560 -20.88 18.36 9.26
C HIS A 560 -20.08 19.22 8.29
N LEU A 561 -18.78 18.97 8.19
CA LEU A 561 -17.81 19.79 7.46
C LEU A 561 -17.03 18.97 6.44
N HIS A 562 -16.73 19.58 5.30
CA HIS A 562 -15.80 19.02 4.31
C HIS A 562 -14.37 19.30 4.79
N LEU A 563 -13.61 18.22 5.03
CA LEU A 563 -12.25 18.28 5.60
C LEU A 563 -11.14 17.99 4.57
N GLU A 564 -11.51 17.61 3.35
CA GLU A 564 -10.57 17.28 2.26
C GLU A 564 -9.72 18.52 1.91
N MET A 565 -8.40 18.41 2.01
CA MET A 565 -7.49 19.54 1.84
C MET A 565 -7.12 19.71 0.36
N SER A 566 -7.14 20.95 -0.14
CA SER A 566 -6.84 21.23 -1.55
C SER A 566 -5.36 20.97 -1.87
N GLU A 567 -5.07 20.13 -2.86
CA GLU A 567 -3.70 19.85 -3.34
C GLU A 567 -2.98 21.12 -3.85
N ASN A 568 -3.73 22.16 -4.22
CA ASN A 568 -3.21 23.48 -4.58
C ASN A 568 -3.11 24.39 -3.32
N PRO A 569 -1.91 24.90 -2.97
CA PRO A 569 -1.72 25.76 -1.80
C PRO A 569 -2.17 27.22 -2.00
N TYR A 570 -2.52 27.64 -3.23
CA TYR A 570 -2.97 29.00 -3.54
C TYR A 570 -4.51 29.15 -3.48
N THR A 571 -5.25 28.04 -3.51
CA THR A 571 -6.70 28.02 -3.23
C THR A 571 -6.95 27.87 -1.73
N SER A 572 -8.03 28.50 -1.21
CA SER A 572 -8.50 28.16 0.14
C SER A 572 -9.19 26.80 0.11
N GLY A 573 -8.71 25.84 0.90
CA GLY A 573 -9.41 24.58 1.11
C GLY A 573 -10.75 24.79 1.83
N PRO A 574 -11.67 23.81 1.78
CA PRO A 574 -13.01 23.90 2.37
C PRO A 574 -13.01 24.06 3.89
N ILE A 575 -11.87 23.87 4.57
CA ILE A 575 -11.67 24.26 5.97
C ILE A 575 -10.35 25.04 6.12
N THR A 576 -10.42 26.19 6.80
CA THR A 576 -9.25 27.04 7.07
C THR A 576 -9.20 27.52 8.52
N SER A 577 -8.02 27.38 9.13
CA SER A 577 -7.58 27.96 10.40
C SER A 577 -6.16 28.50 10.25
N LYS A 578 -5.71 29.38 11.14
CA LYS A 578 -4.35 29.95 11.12
C LYS A 578 -3.80 30.16 12.52
N LYS A 579 -2.51 29.85 12.71
CA LYS A 579 -1.73 30.13 13.93
C LYS A 579 -1.67 31.62 14.28
N SER A 580 -1.91 32.49 13.31
CA SER A 580 -2.06 33.93 13.52
C SER A 580 -3.39 34.34 14.17
N VAL A 581 -4.42 33.47 14.17
CA VAL A 581 -5.80 33.79 14.56
C VAL A 581 -6.44 32.66 15.41
N PRO A 582 -5.83 32.29 16.55
CA PRO A 582 -6.26 31.12 17.33
C PRO A 582 -7.74 31.20 17.76
N GLY A 583 -8.43 30.07 17.62
CA GLY A 583 -9.85 29.92 17.95
C GLY A 583 -10.83 30.35 16.85
N ILE A 584 -10.36 30.99 15.77
CA ILE A 584 -11.16 31.23 14.56
C ILE A 584 -10.93 30.12 13.55
N ILE A 585 -12.02 29.51 13.09
CA ILE A 585 -12.05 28.46 12.07
C ILE A 585 -13.24 28.71 11.17
N VAL A 586 -13.04 28.61 9.86
CA VAL A 586 -14.08 28.77 8.85
C VAL A 586 -14.11 27.51 7.98
N ALA A 587 -15.29 26.97 7.68
CA ALA A 587 -15.43 25.73 6.93
C ALA A 587 -16.74 25.64 6.12
N THR A 588 -16.67 25.11 4.90
CA THR A 588 -17.81 24.66 4.09
C THR A 588 -18.35 23.33 4.66
N GLY A 589 -19.67 23.19 4.71
CA GLY A 589 -20.32 22.02 5.26
C GLY A 589 -21.84 22.04 5.09
N ASN A 590 -22.55 21.24 5.87
CA ASN A 590 -24.01 21.21 5.94
C ASN A 590 -24.48 20.86 7.36
N ILE A 591 -25.76 21.07 7.64
CA ILE A 591 -26.41 20.66 8.90
C ILE A 591 -27.35 19.50 8.60
N GLY A 592 -27.28 18.41 9.36
CA GLY A 592 -28.17 17.28 9.16
C GLY A 592 -27.77 16.02 9.90
N THR A 593 -28.22 14.88 9.36
CA THR A 593 -27.89 13.53 9.83
C THR A 593 -26.58 12.99 9.26
N GLU A 594 -26.05 13.60 8.21
CA GLU A 594 -24.81 13.20 7.52
C GLU A 594 -24.19 14.37 6.76
N LEU A 595 -22.93 14.23 6.36
CA LEU A 595 -22.24 15.12 5.43
C LEU A 595 -22.80 14.96 4.01
N SER A 596 -23.34 16.03 3.41
CA SER A 596 -23.90 16.02 2.05
C SER A 596 -23.19 17.00 1.11
N SER A 597 -23.23 16.70 -0.19
CA SER A 597 -22.81 17.62 -1.26
C SER A 597 -23.94 18.56 -1.72
N SER A 598 -25.18 18.26 -1.34
CA SER A 598 -26.33 19.16 -1.46
C SER A 598 -26.50 20.02 -0.20
N ASN A 599 -27.12 21.19 -0.35
CA ASN A 599 -27.38 22.15 0.73
C ASN A 599 -26.11 22.52 1.52
N LEU A 600 -25.04 22.82 0.78
CA LEU A 600 -23.81 23.37 1.35
C LEU A 600 -24.06 24.78 1.91
N GLY A 601 -23.30 25.14 2.92
CA GLY A 601 -23.19 26.49 3.45
C GLY A 601 -21.84 26.68 4.14
N MET A 602 -21.45 27.93 4.38
CA MET A 602 -20.23 28.25 5.12
C MET A 602 -20.53 28.49 6.60
N PHE A 603 -19.73 27.85 7.46
CA PHE A 603 -19.84 27.91 8.90
C PHE A 603 -18.56 28.47 9.52
N MET A 604 -18.72 29.18 10.63
CA MET A 604 -17.62 29.82 11.33
C MET A 604 -17.76 29.63 12.84
N THR A 605 -16.62 29.41 13.49
CA THR A 605 -16.46 29.53 14.95
C THR A 605 -15.44 30.62 15.28
N SER A 606 -15.55 31.16 16.50
CA SER A 606 -14.66 32.17 17.07
C SER A 606 -14.15 31.81 18.47
N ASP A 607 -14.54 30.64 18.96
CA ASP A 607 -14.31 30.10 20.30
C ASP A 607 -13.80 28.65 20.27
N ALA A 608 -13.06 28.30 19.20
CA ALA A 608 -12.50 26.96 18.97
C ALA A 608 -13.55 25.84 18.87
N GLY A 609 -14.67 26.08 18.18
CA GLY A 609 -15.65 25.05 17.85
C GLY A 609 -16.66 24.72 18.96
N ASN A 610 -16.71 25.54 20.02
CA ASN A 610 -17.74 25.42 21.07
C ASN A 610 -19.08 25.97 20.58
N SER A 611 -19.07 27.07 19.82
CA SER A 611 -20.23 27.63 19.12
C SER A 611 -19.92 27.90 17.65
N TRP A 612 -20.91 27.65 16.79
CA TRP A 612 -20.86 27.87 15.36
C TRP A 612 -21.97 28.83 14.93
N ARG A 613 -21.70 29.57 13.85
CA ARG A 613 -22.68 30.38 13.09
C ARG A 613 -22.57 30.01 11.62
N GLN A 614 -23.68 30.06 10.88
CA GLN A 614 -23.60 30.12 9.41
C GLN A 614 -23.25 31.55 8.99
N ILE A 615 -22.43 31.71 7.95
CA ILE A 615 -22.02 33.02 7.41
C ILE A 615 -22.45 33.24 5.96
N PHE A 616 -22.57 32.18 5.15
CA PHE A 616 -23.06 32.22 3.76
C PHE A 616 -23.83 30.93 3.41
N ASP A 617 -24.70 31.03 2.41
CA ASP A 617 -25.43 29.90 1.78
C ASP A 617 -24.77 29.40 0.47
N GLU A 618 -23.69 30.06 0.03
CA GLU A 618 -22.85 29.68 -1.12
C GLU A 618 -21.40 29.54 -0.66
N GLU A 619 -20.53 28.96 -1.48
CA GLU A 619 -19.11 28.77 -1.15
C GLU A 619 -18.26 29.99 -1.50
N TYR A 620 -17.49 30.48 -0.52
CA TYR A 620 -16.55 31.59 -0.66
C TYR A 620 -15.14 31.14 -0.25
N ASN A 621 -14.12 31.56 -1.00
CA ASN A 621 -12.74 31.50 -0.51
C ASN A 621 -12.55 32.59 0.56
N ILE A 622 -11.79 32.29 1.63
CA ILE A 622 -11.69 33.13 2.84
C ILE A 622 -10.22 33.39 3.19
N TRP A 623 -9.85 34.68 3.28
CA TRP A 623 -8.51 35.11 3.71
C TRP A 623 -8.54 35.96 4.98
N PHE A 624 -7.47 35.84 5.78
CA PHE A 624 -7.30 36.53 7.06
C PHE A 624 -6.31 37.70 6.89
N LEU A 625 -6.83 38.93 6.87
CA LEU A 625 -6.05 40.17 6.76
C LEU A 625 -5.57 40.62 8.14
N ASP A 626 -4.41 41.28 8.24
CA ASP A 626 -3.84 41.82 9.51
C ASP A 626 -3.99 40.83 10.68
N ASN A 627 -3.43 39.62 10.54
CA ASN A 627 -3.49 38.58 11.59
C ASN A 627 -4.93 38.31 12.11
N GLY A 628 -5.92 38.29 11.21
CA GLY A 628 -7.34 38.09 11.56
C GLY A 628 -8.08 39.38 11.91
N GLY A 629 -7.45 40.53 11.71
CA GLY A 629 -8.04 41.85 11.83
C GLY A 629 -9.14 42.15 10.79
N ALA A 630 -9.13 41.51 9.63
CA ALA A 630 -10.31 41.44 8.78
C ALA A 630 -10.40 40.09 8.09
N LEU A 631 -11.62 39.71 7.69
CA LEU A 631 -11.90 38.54 6.88
C LEU A 631 -12.36 39.01 5.51
N LEU A 632 -11.68 38.56 4.46
CA LEU A 632 -12.07 38.76 3.07
C LEU A 632 -12.77 37.49 2.58
N ALA A 633 -13.95 37.62 1.97
CA ALA A 633 -14.65 36.54 1.28
C ALA A 633 -14.83 36.87 -0.22
N VAL A 634 -14.47 35.92 -1.09
CA VAL A 634 -14.65 36.00 -2.55
C VAL A 634 -15.41 34.76 -3.02
N LEU A 635 -16.50 34.95 -3.75
CA LEU A 635 -17.37 33.86 -4.20
C LEU A 635 -16.61 32.88 -5.10
N HIS A 636 -16.70 31.59 -4.81
CA HIS A 636 -16.16 30.55 -5.69
C HIS A 636 -17.17 30.26 -6.82
N ALA A 637 -17.03 30.96 -7.95
CA ALA A 637 -17.96 30.85 -9.06
C ALA A 637 -17.25 30.71 -10.42
N THR A 638 -17.85 29.92 -11.30
CA THR A 638 -17.48 29.81 -12.72
C THR A 638 -17.98 31.01 -13.55
N THR A 639 -18.82 31.87 -12.98
CA THR A 639 -19.33 33.11 -13.58
C THR A 639 -18.52 34.33 -13.13
N PRO A 640 -18.34 35.35 -13.97
CA PRO A 640 -17.46 36.46 -13.65
C PRO A 640 -18.05 37.36 -12.55
N ILE A 641 -17.21 37.75 -11.59
CA ILE A 641 -17.59 38.50 -10.39
C ILE A 641 -16.93 39.89 -10.35
N ARG A 642 -17.54 40.83 -9.63
CA ARG A 642 -17.02 42.20 -9.43
C ARG A 642 -17.05 42.68 -7.98
N HIS A 643 -17.59 41.84 -7.10
CA HIS A 643 -17.83 42.15 -5.69
C HIS A 643 -17.10 41.16 -4.78
N LEU A 644 -16.68 41.65 -3.63
CA LEU A 644 -16.12 40.87 -2.52
C LEU A 644 -16.80 41.32 -1.21
N TRP A 645 -16.69 40.50 -0.16
CA TRP A 645 -17.21 40.84 1.16
C TRP A 645 -16.06 41.00 2.16
N ILE A 646 -16.19 41.96 3.08
CA ILE A 646 -15.24 42.18 4.18
C ILE A 646 -15.98 42.16 5.51
N SER A 647 -15.41 41.48 6.51
CA SER A 647 -15.84 41.58 7.90
C SER A 647 -14.71 42.04 8.81
N LEU A 648 -15.04 42.92 9.76
CA LEU A 648 -14.13 43.47 10.78
C LEU A 648 -14.47 42.98 12.20
N ASP A 649 -15.53 42.19 12.36
CA ASP A 649 -16.13 41.81 13.66
C ASP A 649 -16.19 40.28 13.90
N GLU A 650 -15.23 39.57 13.31
CA GLU A 650 -15.16 38.10 13.27
C GLU A 650 -16.36 37.47 12.52
N GLY A 651 -16.74 38.03 11.37
CA GLY A 651 -17.75 37.43 10.49
C GLY A 651 -19.18 37.48 11.03
N LYS A 652 -19.53 38.49 11.84
CA LYS A 652 -20.91 38.73 12.31
C LYS A 652 -21.65 39.71 11.40
N LYS A 653 -20.92 40.66 10.82
CA LYS A 653 -21.37 41.57 9.77
C LYS A 653 -20.40 41.52 8.60
N TRP A 654 -20.96 41.44 7.39
CA TRP A 654 -20.23 41.45 6.13
C TRP A 654 -20.65 42.66 5.30
N ASP A 655 -19.68 43.49 4.92
CA ASP A 655 -19.86 44.65 4.05
C ASP A 655 -19.38 44.34 2.63
N ARG A 656 -20.19 44.71 1.63
CA ARG A 656 -19.95 44.36 0.22
C ARG A 656 -19.23 45.49 -0.52
N HIS A 657 -18.02 45.23 -1.00
CA HIS A 657 -17.24 46.16 -1.80
C HIS A 657 -17.18 45.72 -3.26
N SER A 658 -16.92 46.66 -4.17
CA SER A 658 -16.64 46.39 -5.58
C SER A 658 -15.15 46.52 -5.83
N PHE A 659 -14.50 45.47 -6.35
CA PHE A 659 -13.06 45.49 -6.65
C PHE A 659 -12.76 45.82 -8.12
N SER A 660 -13.75 45.69 -9.00
CA SER A 660 -13.62 45.94 -10.43
C SER A 660 -14.82 46.72 -10.98
N LEU A 661 -14.59 47.51 -12.03
CA LEU A 661 -15.64 48.19 -12.80
C LEU A 661 -16.42 47.19 -13.69
N ALA A 662 -15.74 46.16 -14.20
CA ALA A 662 -16.30 45.10 -15.05
C ALA A 662 -16.22 43.73 -14.35
N PRO A 663 -17.19 42.82 -14.55
CA PRO A 663 -17.08 41.45 -14.04
C PRO A 663 -15.82 40.73 -14.57
N LEU A 664 -15.07 40.11 -13.67
CA LEU A 664 -13.82 39.39 -13.93
C LEU A 664 -14.03 37.90 -13.63
N TYR A 665 -13.60 37.02 -14.53
CA TYR A 665 -13.38 35.61 -14.20
C TYR A 665 -12.11 35.55 -13.34
N VAL A 666 -12.25 35.22 -12.06
CA VAL A 666 -11.12 35.18 -11.11
C VAL A 666 -10.49 33.81 -11.16
N ASP A 667 -9.34 33.70 -11.83
CA ASP A 667 -8.56 32.47 -11.89
C ASP A 667 -7.78 32.23 -10.58
N GLY A 668 -7.56 33.29 -9.79
CA GLY A 668 -7.12 33.18 -8.40
C GLY A 668 -6.80 34.51 -7.71
N VAL A 669 -6.32 34.41 -6.47
CA VAL A 669 -6.00 35.56 -5.61
C VAL A 669 -4.67 35.34 -4.91
N LEU A 670 -3.82 36.35 -4.94
CA LEU A 670 -2.49 36.36 -4.34
C LEU A 670 -2.47 37.32 -3.14
N MET A 671 -1.80 36.90 -2.08
CA MET A 671 -1.55 37.67 -0.87
C MET A 671 -0.16 37.29 -0.38
N GLU A 672 0.69 38.26 -0.04
CA GLU A 672 2.02 37.97 0.50
C GLU A 672 1.87 37.41 1.94
N PRO A 673 2.26 36.15 2.21
CA PRO A 673 2.09 35.59 3.55
C PRO A 673 2.97 36.30 4.56
N GLU A 674 2.40 36.60 5.73
CA GLU A 674 3.11 37.00 6.95
C GLU A 674 3.96 38.30 6.84
N SER A 675 3.67 39.15 5.85
CA SER A 675 4.31 40.46 5.64
C SER A 675 3.51 41.64 6.21
N ASP A 676 4.16 42.81 6.33
CA ASP A 676 3.49 44.09 6.62
C ASP A 676 2.78 44.69 5.38
N ASN A 677 2.82 44.02 4.22
CA ASN A 677 2.30 44.55 2.97
C ASN A 677 0.79 44.31 2.86
N HIS A 678 0.03 45.39 3.02
CA HIS A 678 -1.43 45.38 3.05
C HIS A 678 -2.04 45.29 1.63
N ILE A 679 -1.59 44.31 0.84
CA ILE A 679 -1.85 44.22 -0.60
C ILE A 679 -2.41 42.84 -0.97
N ILE A 680 -3.40 42.84 -1.85
CA ILE A 680 -4.03 41.63 -2.41
C ILE A 680 -4.09 41.81 -3.92
N THR A 681 -3.69 40.79 -4.69
CA THR A 681 -3.73 40.85 -6.15
C THR A 681 -4.59 39.72 -6.70
N PHE A 682 -5.76 40.08 -7.22
CA PHE A 682 -6.61 39.18 -7.99
C PHE A 682 -5.99 39.02 -9.38
N PHE A 683 -5.96 37.79 -9.92
CA PHE A 683 -5.59 37.54 -11.30
C PHE A 683 -6.73 36.82 -12.02
N GLY A 684 -6.93 37.15 -13.30
CA GLY A 684 -8.11 36.70 -14.02
C GLY A 684 -8.19 37.22 -15.46
N HIS A 685 -9.37 37.09 -16.05
CA HIS A 685 -9.66 37.59 -17.39
C HIS A 685 -11.09 38.16 -17.48
N PHE A 686 -11.32 39.17 -18.32
CA PHE A 686 -12.67 39.72 -18.57
C PHE A 686 -13.50 38.84 -19.53
N SER A 687 -12.82 38.02 -20.35
CA SER A 687 -13.40 37.06 -21.29
C SER A 687 -12.35 36.01 -21.64
N HIS A 688 -12.73 34.79 -22.02
CA HIS A 688 -11.78 33.71 -22.41
C HIS A 688 -10.95 34.01 -23.68
N ARG A 689 -10.99 35.25 -24.19
CA ARG A 689 -10.16 35.79 -25.29
C ARG A 689 -9.57 37.17 -24.96
N SER A 690 -9.71 37.66 -23.73
CA SER A 690 -9.09 38.91 -23.28
C SER A 690 -7.70 38.64 -22.73
N GLU A 691 -6.84 39.66 -22.78
CA GLU A 691 -5.56 39.68 -22.08
C GLU A 691 -5.74 39.45 -20.57
N TRP A 692 -4.74 38.81 -19.93
CA TRP A 692 -4.72 38.59 -18.48
C TRP A 692 -4.80 39.93 -17.73
N GLN A 693 -5.67 39.99 -16.73
CA GLN A 693 -5.92 41.16 -15.90
C GLN A 693 -5.44 40.89 -14.47
N LEU A 694 -4.75 41.86 -13.89
CA LEU A 694 -4.41 41.87 -12.48
C LEU A 694 -5.08 43.05 -11.80
N ILE A 695 -5.79 42.79 -10.70
CA ILE A 695 -6.40 43.81 -9.86
C ILE A 695 -5.74 43.76 -8.49
N LYS A 696 -4.81 44.69 -8.29
CA LYS A 696 -4.20 45.00 -6.99
C LYS A 696 -5.20 45.77 -6.15
N ILE A 697 -5.28 45.47 -4.86
CA ILE A 697 -6.09 46.20 -3.87
C ILE A 697 -5.20 46.50 -2.66
N ASP A 698 -5.06 47.78 -2.30
CA ASP A 698 -4.53 48.16 -0.99
C ASP A 698 -5.66 48.14 0.06
N TYR A 699 -5.46 47.37 1.14
CA TYR A 699 -6.41 47.25 2.26
C TYR A 699 -5.94 47.96 3.54
N LYS A 700 -4.85 48.73 3.51
CA LYS A 700 -4.37 49.54 4.63
C LYS A 700 -5.42 50.54 5.10
N GLY A 701 -6.26 51.03 4.18
CA GLY A 701 -7.41 51.89 4.46
C GLY A 701 -8.46 51.29 5.41
N LEU A 702 -8.45 49.97 5.64
CA LEU A 702 -9.31 49.30 6.62
C LEU A 702 -8.93 49.62 8.08
N PHE A 703 -7.66 49.97 8.35
CA PHE A 703 -7.11 50.10 9.70
C PHE A 703 -6.48 51.48 9.92
N SER A 704 -7.12 52.34 10.72
CA SER A 704 -6.77 53.76 10.78
C SER A 704 -5.59 54.11 11.70
N ARG A 705 -5.14 53.17 12.55
CA ARG A 705 -4.04 53.34 13.51
C ARG A 705 -3.52 51.99 14.00
N ARG A 706 -2.42 51.98 14.76
CA ARG A 706 -2.00 50.80 15.56
C ARG A 706 -2.93 50.61 16.77
N CYS A 707 -3.06 49.37 17.24
CA CYS A 707 -3.85 49.04 18.42
C CYS A 707 -3.18 49.48 19.72
N MET A 708 -4.00 49.84 20.70
CA MET A 708 -3.64 50.19 22.08
C MET A 708 -4.33 49.20 23.04
N ASP A 709 -3.93 49.17 24.31
CA ASP A 709 -4.44 48.20 25.32
C ASP A 709 -5.98 48.09 25.37
N GLY A 710 -6.69 49.21 25.19
CA GLY A 710 -8.16 49.26 25.14
C GLY A 710 -8.81 48.61 23.91
N ASP A 711 -8.04 48.27 22.87
CA ASP A 711 -8.51 47.57 21.67
C ASP A 711 -8.48 46.03 21.82
N TYR A 712 -7.94 45.51 22.92
CA TYR A 712 -7.77 44.07 23.13
C TYR A 712 -8.77 43.49 24.12
N GLN A 713 -9.04 42.19 24.00
CA GLN A 713 -9.89 41.41 24.89
C GLN A 713 -9.24 40.05 25.18
N THR A 714 -9.33 39.59 26.43
CA THR A 714 -8.93 38.23 26.78
C THR A 714 -10.03 37.24 26.39
N TRP A 715 -9.62 36.11 25.80
CA TRP A 715 -10.44 34.95 25.52
C TRP A 715 -9.81 33.73 26.18
N TYR A 716 -10.63 32.92 26.84
CA TYR A 716 -10.22 31.70 27.52
C TYR A 716 -10.47 30.51 26.60
N LEU A 717 -9.44 29.71 26.34
CA LEU A 717 -9.64 28.42 25.69
C LEU A 717 -10.43 27.49 26.64
N HIS A 718 -11.47 26.84 26.13
CA HIS A 718 -12.25 25.87 26.89
C HIS A 718 -12.85 24.76 26.03
N ASN A 719 -13.10 23.61 26.63
CA ASN A 719 -13.94 22.55 26.07
C ASN A 719 -15.26 22.51 26.87
N LYS A 720 -16.36 23.00 26.29
CA LYS A 720 -17.71 23.00 26.90
C LYS A 720 -17.75 23.61 28.31
N GLY A 721 -16.97 24.68 28.52
CA GLY A 721 -16.82 25.39 29.80
C GLY A 721 -15.70 24.88 30.72
N ALA A 722 -15.06 23.74 30.44
CA ALA A 722 -13.86 23.30 31.14
C ALA A 722 -12.63 24.07 30.65
N LEU A 723 -11.97 24.81 31.54
CA LEU A 723 -10.86 25.73 31.23
C LEU A 723 -9.48 25.06 31.07
N CYS A 724 -9.34 23.78 31.45
CA CYS A 724 -8.09 23.03 31.32
C CYS A 724 -8.12 22.21 30.03
N VAL A 725 -7.38 22.65 29.01
CA VAL A 725 -7.22 21.96 27.72
C VAL A 725 -5.74 21.61 27.55
N MET A 726 -5.44 20.37 27.14
CA MET A 726 -4.07 19.83 27.12
C MET A 726 -3.29 20.06 28.44
N GLY A 727 -3.99 20.06 29.57
CA GLY A 727 -3.42 20.27 30.90
C GLY A 727 -3.11 21.72 31.26
N GLU A 728 -3.50 22.70 30.45
CA GLU A 728 -3.27 24.13 30.67
C GLU A 728 -4.55 24.95 30.65
N LYS A 729 -4.59 26.00 31.47
CA LYS A 729 -5.54 27.11 31.37
C LYS A 729 -4.89 28.22 30.53
N GLN A 730 -5.21 28.24 29.25
CA GLN A 730 -4.65 29.19 28.28
C GLN A 730 -5.57 30.41 28.11
N ILE A 731 -5.00 31.60 28.30
CA ILE A 731 -5.66 32.89 28.03
C ILE A 731 -5.00 33.51 26.81
N TYR A 732 -5.77 33.67 25.75
CA TYR A 732 -5.35 34.37 24.54
C TYR A 732 -5.81 35.83 24.60
N MET A 733 -5.00 36.75 24.06
CA MET A 733 -5.41 38.14 23.87
C MET A 733 -5.77 38.36 22.40
N LYS A 734 -7.07 38.50 22.12
CA LYS A 734 -7.62 38.79 20.79
C LYS A 734 -7.84 40.30 20.62
N ARG A 735 -7.85 40.81 19.39
CA ARG A 735 -8.37 42.15 19.09
C ARG A 735 -9.88 42.17 19.35
N ARG A 736 -10.45 43.30 19.77
CA ARG A 736 -11.90 43.46 19.92
C ARG A 736 -12.58 43.45 18.55
N PRO A 737 -13.62 42.62 18.34
CA PRO A 737 -14.42 42.64 17.12
C PRO A 737 -14.94 44.04 16.80
N GLY A 738 -14.68 44.51 15.58
CA GLY A 738 -15.07 45.84 15.08
C GLY A 738 -14.01 46.95 15.24
N ASN A 739 -12.98 46.78 16.08
CA ASN A 739 -11.95 47.82 16.25
C ASN A 739 -11.00 47.85 15.04
N ARG A 740 -10.99 48.97 14.29
CA ARG A 740 -10.17 49.17 13.07
C ARG A 740 -8.72 49.58 13.38
N CYS A 741 -7.91 48.67 13.93
CA CYS A 741 -6.50 48.95 14.23
C CYS A 741 -5.55 47.80 13.84
N MET A 742 -4.36 48.15 13.34
CA MET A 742 -3.28 47.22 13.01
C MET A 742 -2.66 46.64 14.28
N LEU A 743 -2.38 45.34 14.26
CA LEU A 743 -1.65 44.65 15.33
C LEU A 743 -0.15 44.99 15.31
N ALA A 744 0.55 44.71 16.41
CA ALA A 744 2.01 44.83 16.49
C ALA A 744 2.69 43.53 16.05
N GLN A 745 3.89 43.63 15.47
CA GLN A 745 4.60 42.51 14.85
C GLN A 745 5.03 41.45 15.90
N ASP A 746 5.62 41.90 17.01
CA ASP A 746 6.08 41.05 18.13
C ASP A 746 4.97 40.70 19.15
N TYR A 747 3.70 40.74 18.73
CA TYR A 747 2.57 40.62 19.65
C TYR A 747 2.36 39.18 20.18
N SER A 748 2.61 38.98 21.48
CA SER A 748 2.33 37.71 22.16
C SER A 748 0.82 37.45 22.25
N ARG A 749 0.32 36.55 21.39
CA ARG A 749 -1.11 36.15 21.37
C ARG A 749 -1.54 35.39 22.62
N ILE A 750 -0.63 34.68 23.28
CA ILE A 750 -0.86 34.07 24.59
C ILE A 750 -0.54 35.12 25.65
N TYR A 751 -1.53 35.49 26.45
CA TYR A 751 -1.39 36.41 27.58
C TYR A 751 -0.86 35.70 28.81
N SER A 752 -1.36 34.48 29.06
CA SER A 752 -0.86 33.58 30.10
C SER A 752 -1.19 32.13 29.75
N SER A 753 -0.31 31.21 30.11
CA SER A 753 -0.68 29.81 30.27
C SER A 753 -0.37 29.35 31.69
N GLU A 754 -1.37 28.80 32.36
CA GLU A 754 -1.27 28.28 33.73
C GLU A 754 -1.49 26.76 33.73
N PRO A 755 -0.48 25.93 34.05
CA PRO A 755 -0.64 24.47 34.04
C PRO A 755 -1.55 24.00 35.18
N CYS A 756 -2.61 23.28 34.81
CA CYS A 756 -3.61 22.71 35.70
C CYS A 756 -3.08 21.48 36.47
N LEU A 757 -3.81 21.03 37.48
CA LEU A 757 -3.58 19.70 38.08
C LEU A 757 -4.04 18.61 37.12
N CYS A 758 -3.26 17.54 37.00
CA CYS A 758 -3.59 16.41 36.12
C CYS A 758 -4.87 15.67 36.53
N THR A 759 -5.70 15.36 35.55
CA THR A 759 -6.97 14.63 35.67
C THR A 759 -6.97 13.39 34.78
N ALA A 760 -8.00 12.53 34.88
CA ALA A 760 -8.15 11.38 33.98
C ALA A 760 -8.42 11.78 32.50
N TYR A 761 -8.67 13.06 32.20
CA TYR A 761 -8.77 13.58 30.83
C TYR A 761 -7.40 13.77 30.16
N ASP A 762 -6.33 13.89 30.96
CA ASP A 762 -4.95 14.14 30.54
C ASP A 762 -4.14 12.85 30.27
N PHE A 763 -4.77 11.68 30.43
CA PHE A 763 -4.17 10.36 30.22
C PHE A 763 -4.96 9.50 29.22
N GLU A 764 -4.25 9.05 28.19
CA GLU A 764 -4.72 8.03 27.26
C GLU A 764 -4.40 6.61 27.78
N CYS A 765 -5.02 5.59 27.19
CA CYS A 765 -4.70 4.21 27.55
C CYS A 765 -3.35 3.82 26.94
N ASP A 766 -2.57 3.03 27.66
CA ASP A 766 -1.28 2.55 27.17
C ASP A 766 -1.45 1.35 26.21
N TYR A 767 -0.38 0.97 25.50
CA TYR A 767 -0.43 -0.14 24.54
C TYR A 767 -0.86 -1.46 25.20
N GLY A 768 -1.84 -2.11 24.58
CA GLY A 768 -2.50 -3.30 25.14
C GLY A 768 -3.58 -3.01 26.18
N TRP A 769 -3.96 -1.75 26.39
CA TRP A 769 -5.09 -1.35 27.22
C TRP A 769 -6.14 -0.63 26.39
N GLU A 770 -7.40 -1.00 26.62
CA GLU A 770 -8.56 -0.50 25.88
C GLU A 770 -9.47 0.27 26.86
N ARG A 771 -10.11 1.36 26.39
CA ARG A 771 -10.98 2.19 27.22
C ARG A 771 -12.38 1.59 27.29
N GLN A 772 -12.81 1.23 28.49
CA GLN A 772 -14.13 0.66 28.75
C GLN A 772 -15.22 1.73 28.80
N ALA A 773 -16.48 1.28 28.75
CA ALA A 773 -17.66 2.15 28.82
C ALA A 773 -17.78 2.98 30.11
N ASP A 774 -17.04 2.62 31.18
CA ASP A 774 -16.93 3.42 32.41
C ASP A 774 -15.82 4.50 32.35
N GLY A 775 -15.17 4.65 31.20
CA GLY A 775 -14.10 5.61 30.93
C GLY A 775 -12.70 5.15 31.37
N LYS A 776 -12.55 4.02 32.07
CA LYS A 776 -11.26 3.52 32.55
C LYS A 776 -10.54 2.69 31.48
N CYS A 777 -9.22 2.64 31.57
CA CYS A 777 -8.40 1.72 30.79
C CYS A 777 -8.35 0.35 31.49
N SER A 778 -8.63 -0.72 30.75
CA SER A 778 -8.49 -2.13 31.17
C SER A 778 -7.54 -2.86 30.24
N PRO A 779 -6.82 -3.92 30.67
CA PRO A 779 -6.00 -4.68 29.74
C PRO A 779 -6.90 -5.36 28.72
N ALA A 780 -6.54 -5.26 27.45
CA ALA A 780 -7.23 -5.94 26.37
C ALA A 780 -7.13 -7.46 26.54
N PHE A 781 -8.11 -8.23 26.06
CA PHE A 781 -8.15 -9.69 26.23
C PHE A 781 -6.90 -10.40 25.67
N TRP A 782 -6.21 -9.77 24.73
CA TRP A 782 -5.02 -10.26 24.03
C TRP A 782 -3.70 -9.87 24.70
N PHE A 783 -3.74 -8.96 25.67
CA PHE A 783 -2.57 -8.37 26.34
C PHE A 783 -2.45 -8.85 27.79
N ASN A 784 -1.23 -9.16 28.21
CA ASN A 784 -0.93 -9.53 29.59
C ASN A 784 -0.01 -8.48 30.24
N PRO A 785 -0.50 -7.65 31.17
CA PRO A 785 0.33 -6.67 31.89
C PRO A 785 1.53 -7.27 32.61
N ASN A 786 1.42 -8.51 33.09
CA ASN A 786 2.53 -9.22 33.73
C ASN A 786 3.54 -9.76 32.70
N GLY A 787 3.17 -9.82 31.41
CA GLY A 787 4.07 -10.16 30.32
C GLY A 787 5.03 -9.03 29.98
N ALA A 788 4.55 -7.78 29.91
CA ALA A 788 5.24 -6.63 29.31
C ALA A 788 6.48 -6.08 30.07
N ALA A 789 6.92 -6.71 31.16
CA ALA A 789 8.17 -6.37 31.83
C ALA A 789 9.36 -6.89 30.99
N LYS A 790 9.92 -6.01 30.16
CA LYS A 790 11.07 -6.27 29.28
C LYS A 790 12.23 -6.94 30.02
N SER A 791 12.92 -7.88 29.37
CA SER A 791 14.23 -8.35 29.84
C SER A 791 15.15 -7.16 30.13
N CYS A 792 15.71 -7.14 31.33
CA CYS A 792 16.56 -6.06 31.85
C CYS A 792 17.52 -6.67 32.87
N SER A 793 18.73 -6.10 32.98
CA SER A 793 19.76 -6.63 33.87
C SER A 793 19.37 -6.51 35.35
N SER A 794 19.93 -7.40 36.18
CA SER A 794 19.55 -7.65 37.59
C SER A 794 19.79 -6.50 38.58
N SER A 795 20.31 -5.36 38.11
CA SER A 795 20.51 -4.12 38.88
C SER A 795 19.58 -2.98 38.48
N GLN A 796 18.74 -3.14 37.45
CA GLN A 796 17.89 -2.06 36.92
C GLN A 796 16.47 -2.07 37.52
N SER A 797 15.76 -0.94 37.34
CA SER A 797 14.33 -0.83 37.59
C SER A 797 13.65 -0.24 36.36
N PHE A 798 12.65 -0.93 35.81
CA PHE A 798 11.85 -0.38 34.71
C PHE A 798 10.60 0.33 35.26
N LEU A 799 10.02 1.22 34.45
CA LEU A 799 8.72 1.83 34.73
C LEU A 799 7.63 0.91 34.17
N ASN A 800 6.90 0.23 35.06
CA ASN A 800 5.76 -0.58 34.66
C ASN A 800 4.51 0.31 34.48
N SER A 801 3.77 0.06 33.41
CA SER A 801 2.54 0.80 33.11
C SER A 801 1.44 0.51 34.13
N THR A 802 0.61 1.52 34.38
CA THR A 802 -0.65 1.39 35.13
C THR A 802 -1.82 1.04 34.21
N GLY A 803 -1.59 0.97 32.89
CA GLY A 803 -2.60 0.98 31.85
C GLY A 803 -2.91 2.37 31.27
N TYR A 804 -2.26 3.40 31.82
CA TYR A 804 -2.40 4.79 31.39
C TYR A 804 -1.03 5.37 31.02
N ARG A 805 -0.99 6.21 29.99
CA ARG A 805 0.15 7.07 29.66
C ARG A 805 -0.34 8.51 29.49
N LYS A 806 0.48 9.49 29.88
CA LYS A 806 0.12 10.90 29.76
C LYS A 806 0.09 11.27 28.27
N VAL A 807 -0.92 12.02 27.83
CA VAL A 807 -1.02 12.50 26.45
C VAL A 807 0.21 13.36 26.12
N LEU A 808 0.83 13.15 24.95
CA LEU A 808 2.02 13.92 24.56
C LEU A 808 1.67 15.39 24.29
N SER A 809 2.59 16.29 24.63
CA SER A 809 2.39 17.75 24.73
C SER A 809 1.41 18.22 25.81
N ASN A 810 0.86 17.34 26.66
CA ASN A 810 0.03 17.79 27.78
C ASN A 810 0.91 18.31 28.94
N ASN A 811 0.62 19.52 29.41
CA ASN A 811 1.45 20.24 30.40
C ASN A 811 0.87 20.27 31.82
N CYS A 812 -0.12 19.42 32.14
CA CYS A 812 -0.64 19.35 33.52
C CYS A 812 0.47 18.98 34.53
N LYS A 813 0.36 19.53 35.74
CA LYS A 813 1.19 19.20 36.91
C LYS A 813 0.58 18.01 37.66
N GLU A 814 1.37 16.98 37.91
CA GLU A 814 0.93 15.88 38.77
C GLU A 814 0.78 16.37 40.22
N GLY A 815 -0.32 15.98 40.89
CA GLY A 815 -0.61 16.33 42.26
C GLY A 815 -1.41 15.23 42.97
N GLY A 816 -0.99 14.89 44.19
CA GLY A 816 -1.57 13.77 44.95
C GLY A 816 -0.88 12.44 44.68
N LYS A 817 -1.59 11.33 44.94
CA LYS A 817 -1.02 9.97 44.77
C LYS A 817 -0.88 9.62 43.30
N ASN A 818 0.31 9.14 42.90
CA ASN A 818 0.66 8.65 41.56
C ASN A 818 -0.20 7.42 41.16
N LEU A 819 -1.44 7.67 40.76
CA LEU A 819 -2.41 6.63 40.39
C LEU A 819 -2.24 6.19 38.94
N PHE A 820 -2.06 7.17 38.04
CA PHE A 820 -1.90 6.98 36.59
C PHE A 820 -0.43 6.90 36.18
N SER A 821 0.46 7.64 36.85
CA SER A 821 1.91 7.66 36.58
C SER A 821 2.51 6.24 36.73
N PRO A 822 3.43 5.83 35.83
CA PRO A 822 3.97 4.48 35.83
C PRO A 822 4.81 4.18 37.07
N LYS A 823 4.77 2.94 37.54
CA LYS A 823 5.36 2.52 38.82
C LYS A 823 6.72 1.86 38.58
N ARG A 824 7.75 2.31 39.29
CA ARG A 824 9.06 1.64 39.27
C ARG A 824 8.93 0.23 39.83
N VAL A 825 9.35 -0.76 39.05
CA VAL A 825 9.42 -2.18 39.44
C VAL A 825 10.87 -2.63 39.26
N ALA A 826 11.43 -3.27 40.28
CA ALA A 826 12.76 -3.87 40.20
C ALA A 826 12.75 -5.04 39.20
N CYS A 827 13.75 -5.09 38.32
CA CYS A 827 13.86 -6.15 37.33
C CYS A 827 14.09 -7.49 38.04
N ARG A 828 13.29 -8.50 37.69
CA ARG A 828 13.50 -9.88 38.12
C ARG A 828 14.03 -10.67 36.92
N PRO A 829 15.08 -11.49 37.08
CA PRO A 829 15.52 -12.38 36.01
C PRO A 829 14.37 -13.32 35.61
N ARG A 830 14.29 -13.62 34.31
CA ARG A 830 13.24 -14.43 33.69
C ARG A 830 13.87 -15.65 33.01
N PRO A 831 13.13 -16.77 32.84
CA PRO A 831 13.52 -17.78 31.86
C PRO A 831 13.66 -17.12 30.48
N PRO A 832 14.58 -17.60 29.63
CA PRO A 832 14.63 -17.20 28.23
C PRO A 832 13.30 -17.57 27.56
N ARG A 833 12.80 -16.70 26.68
CA ARG A 833 11.57 -16.92 25.90
C ARG A 833 11.62 -16.20 24.56
N GLY A 834 10.99 -16.81 23.56
CA GLY A 834 10.92 -16.25 22.21
C GLY A 834 12.26 -16.34 21.51
N LEU A 835 12.97 -17.45 21.68
CA LEU A 835 14.20 -17.74 20.95
C LEU A 835 13.87 -17.98 19.47
N ARG A 836 14.53 -17.25 18.57
CA ARG A 836 14.34 -17.33 17.11
C ARG A 836 15.69 -17.53 16.43
N LEU A 837 15.74 -18.45 15.49
CA LEU A 837 16.91 -18.78 14.69
C LEU A 837 16.58 -18.54 13.21
N SER A 838 17.43 -17.81 12.50
CA SER A 838 17.29 -17.55 11.05
C SER A 838 18.64 -17.38 10.36
N THR A 839 18.71 -17.63 9.06
CA THR A 839 19.87 -17.24 8.23
C THR A 839 19.85 -15.74 7.94
N SER A 840 21.02 -15.12 7.69
CA SER A 840 21.13 -13.69 7.39
C SER A 840 20.41 -13.28 6.09
N THR A 841 20.34 -14.17 5.10
CA THR A 841 19.55 -13.97 3.86
C THR A 841 18.07 -14.30 4.03
N GLY A 842 17.69 -15.00 5.10
CA GLY A 842 16.36 -15.58 5.30
C GLY A 842 16.08 -16.83 4.47
N GLU A 843 17.07 -17.35 3.72
CA GLU A 843 16.92 -18.53 2.87
C GLU A 843 17.18 -19.83 3.65
N LEU A 844 16.41 -20.88 3.34
CA LEU A 844 16.51 -22.22 3.95
C LEU A 844 17.28 -23.23 3.07
N SER A 845 18.01 -22.74 2.07
CA SER A 845 18.87 -23.54 1.19
C SER A 845 20.21 -22.84 1.02
N ALA A 846 21.30 -23.61 0.96
CA ALA A 846 22.63 -23.09 0.63
C ALA A 846 23.44 -24.16 -0.14
N THR A 847 24.49 -23.74 -0.85
CA THR A 847 25.38 -24.68 -1.55
C THR A 847 26.45 -25.24 -0.59
N VAL A 848 26.86 -26.49 -0.81
CA VAL A 848 27.99 -27.09 -0.09
C VAL A 848 29.25 -26.23 -0.24
N GLY A 849 30.00 -26.04 0.85
CA GLY A 849 31.19 -25.16 0.88
C GLY A 849 30.90 -23.65 0.99
N SER A 850 29.64 -23.20 0.96
CA SER A 850 29.30 -21.78 1.19
C SER A 850 29.31 -21.37 2.66
N ASN A 851 29.54 -20.08 2.94
CA ASN A 851 29.44 -19.49 4.28
C ASN A 851 27.98 -19.17 4.62
N VAL A 852 27.35 -20.00 5.45
CA VAL A 852 26.02 -19.73 5.99
C VAL A 852 26.16 -18.94 7.29
N THR A 853 25.51 -17.78 7.37
CA THR A 853 25.51 -16.94 8.58
C THR A 853 24.18 -17.08 9.31
N PHE A 854 24.22 -17.43 10.60
CA PHE A 854 23.07 -17.63 11.46
C PHE A 854 22.90 -16.46 12.44
N MET A 855 21.69 -15.93 12.50
CA MET A 855 21.24 -14.92 13.44
C MET A 855 20.40 -15.59 14.53
N ILE A 856 20.68 -15.24 15.80
CA ILE A 856 19.90 -15.67 16.96
C ILE A 856 19.28 -14.42 17.59
N TYR A 857 17.98 -14.47 17.85
CA TYR A 857 17.24 -13.42 18.56
C TYR A 857 16.53 -14.04 19.76
N LEU A 858 16.44 -13.30 20.87
CA LEU A 858 15.78 -13.73 22.10
C LEU A 858 14.86 -12.59 22.57
N ASP A 859 13.55 -12.82 22.59
CA ASP A 859 12.57 -11.77 22.93
C ASP A 859 12.61 -11.39 24.42
N ASP A 860 12.86 -12.36 25.31
CA ASP A 860 12.84 -12.20 26.77
C ASP A 860 13.91 -13.08 27.43
N GLY A 861 14.50 -12.64 28.56
CA GLY A 861 15.48 -13.42 29.33
C GLY A 861 16.94 -13.33 28.87
N ASP A 862 17.29 -12.39 27.98
CA ASP A 862 18.70 -12.05 27.71
C ASP A 862 19.38 -11.49 28.97
N SER A 863 20.54 -12.08 29.31
CA SER A 863 21.33 -11.77 30.50
C SER A 863 22.75 -12.36 30.34
N PRO A 864 23.78 -11.82 31.03
CA PRO A 864 25.13 -12.41 31.04
C PRO A 864 25.21 -13.76 31.79
N SER A 865 24.09 -14.23 32.35
CA SER A 865 23.89 -15.56 32.92
C SER A 865 23.08 -16.51 32.02
N THR A 866 22.75 -16.09 30.80
CA THR A 866 22.02 -16.91 29.82
C THR A 866 23.02 -17.54 28.85
N SER A 867 23.23 -18.86 28.96
CA SER A 867 24.05 -19.63 28.02
C SER A 867 23.23 -19.99 26.78
N ILE A 868 23.77 -19.70 25.60
CA ILE A 868 23.13 -19.94 24.30
C ILE A 868 24.00 -20.90 23.49
N GLN A 869 23.51 -22.13 23.34
CA GLN A 869 24.14 -23.18 22.54
C GLN A 869 23.48 -23.27 21.17
N LEU A 870 24.29 -23.19 20.11
CA LEU A 870 23.90 -23.46 18.72
C LEU A 870 24.52 -24.78 18.27
N ASP A 871 23.69 -25.73 17.85
CA ASP A 871 24.07 -27.01 17.25
C ASP A 871 23.74 -26.94 15.76
N PHE A 872 24.72 -27.19 14.88
CA PHE A 872 24.51 -27.14 13.42
C PHE A 872 23.92 -28.44 12.85
N GLY A 873 23.76 -29.49 13.66
CA GLY A 873 23.23 -30.78 13.22
C GLY A 873 24.22 -31.63 12.39
N ASP A 874 25.44 -31.15 12.16
CA ASP A 874 26.57 -31.89 11.56
C ASP A 874 27.54 -32.47 12.61
N GLY A 875 27.24 -32.26 13.90
CA GLY A 875 28.07 -32.64 15.04
C GLY A 875 28.81 -31.46 15.69
N ILE A 876 28.91 -30.30 15.02
CA ILE A 876 29.54 -29.10 15.58
C ILE A 876 28.51 -28.33 16.43
N LYS A 877 28.92 -27.99 17.66
CA LYS A 877 28.13 -27.19 18.60
C LYS A 877 29.00 -26.08 19.18
N ILE A 878 28.44 -24.88 19.32
CA ILE A 878 29.13 -23.72 19.90
C ILE A 878 28.23 -23.08 20.96
N THR A 879 28.78 -22.80 22.14
CA THR A 879 28.06 -22.18 23.24
C THR A 879 28.63 -20.80 23.57
N TYR A 880 27.73 -19.81 23.64
CA TYR A 880 28.01 -18.42 23.96
C TYR A 880 27.37 -18.05 25.31
N SER A 881 27.91 -17.04 26.00
CA SER A 881 27.41 -16.54 27.28
C SER A 881 26.91 -15.08 27.24
N ASN A 882 26.85 -14.48 26.04
CA ASN A 882 26.38 -13.11 25.83
C ASN A 882 25.94 -12.94 24.36
N LEU A 883 24.68 -12.56 24.13
CA LEU A 883 24.10 -12.38 22.79
C LEU A 883 24.64 -11.13 22.06
N SER A 884 25.08 -10.09 22.78
CA SER A 884 25.68 -8.86 22.20
C SER A 884 27.06 -9.08 21.53
N ARG A 885 27.53 -10.34 21.47
CA ARG A 885 28.70 -10.75 20.67
C ARG A 885 28.34 -11.44 19.36
N THR A 886 27.05 -11.60 19.06
CA THR A 886 26.54 -12.33 17.89
C THR A 886 25.73 -11.48 16.91
N ASP A 887 25.77 -10.14 17.04
CA ASP A 887 25.10 -9.20 16.12
C ASP A 887 25.63 -9.25 14.67
N ASP A 888 26.90 -9.65 14.46
CA ASP A 888 27.48 -9.92 13.12
C ASP A 888 27.07 -11.30 12.55
N GLY A 889 26.37 -12.12 13.34
CA GLY A 889 25.96 -13.48 13.01
C GLY A 889 27.06 -14.54 13.09
N ILE A 890 26.66 -15.79 13.36
CA ILE A 890 27.56 -16.93 13.50
C ILE A 890 27.74 -17.61 12.14
N LYS A 891 28.98 -17.66 11.63
CA LYS A 891 29.29 -18.22 10.30
C LYS A 891 29.69 -19.70 10.40
N HIS A 892 29.15 -20.53 9.51
CA HIS A 892 29.47 -21.96 9.39
C HIS A 892 29.54 -22.40 7.92
N ILE A 893 30.29 -23.48 7.64
CA ILE A 893 30.49 -24.06 6.31
C ILE A 893 30.20 -25.56 6.34
N TYR A 894 29.14 -25.98 5.66
CA TYR A 894 28.76 -27.39 5.54
C TYR A 894 29.61 -28.10 4.47
N ARG A 895 30.15 -29.27 4.83
CA ARG A 895 31.06 -30.09 4.00
C ARG A 895 30.37 -31.19 3.18
N MET A 896 29.13 -31.53 3.52
CA MET A 896 28.34 -32.57 2.86
C MET A 896 26.97 -32.00 2.48
N THR A 897 26.32 -32.64 1.51
CA THR A 897 24.93 -32.35 1.14
C THR A 897 23.95 -33.09 2.07
N GLY A 898 22.77 -32.52 2.26
CA GLY A 898 21.74 -33.09 3.13
C GLY A 898 20.83 -32.03 3.75
N ILE A 899 19.87 -32.48 4.56
CA ILE A 899 19.00 -31.60 5.34
C ILE A 899 19.50 -31.60 6.79
N TYR A 900 20.01 -30.45 7.23
CA TYR A 900 20.55 -30.25 8.56
C TYR A 900 19.51 -29.63 9.48
N ARG A 901 19.35 -30.19 10.68
CA ARG A 901 18.48 -29.64 11.73
C ARG A 901 19.34 -28.82 12.69
N VAL A 902 19.47 -27.53 12.38
CA VAL A 902 20.16 -26.56 13.23
C VAL A 902 19.27 -26.23 14.42
N THR A 903 19.79 -26.29 15.64
CA THR A 903 19.01 -26.00 16.86
C THR A 903 19.75 -24.99 17.74
N ALA A 904 19.12 -23.83 17.97
CA ALA A 904 19.51 -22.91 19.01
C ALA A 904 18.78 -23.28 20.30
N SER A 905 19.48 -23.20 21.43
CA SER A 905 18.91 -23.40 22.77
C SER A 905 19.50 -22.35 23.72
N ALA A 906 18.65 -21.67 24.47
CA ALA A 906 19.02 -20.68 25.47
C ALA A 906 18.60 -21.20 26.85
N GLU A 907 19.48 -21.09 27.84
CA GLU A 907 19.28 -21.62 29.19
C GLU A 907 19.80 -20.64 30.24
N ASN A 908 19.08 -20.46 31.33
CA ASN A 908 19.55 -19.76 32.52
C ASN A 908 18.95 -20.37 33.81
N SER A 909 19.29 -19.80 34.97
CA SER A 909 18.85 -20.27 36.30
C SER A 909 17.33 -20.28 36.55
N HIS A 910 16.51 -19.88 35.59
CA HIS A 910 15.05 -19.85 35.68
C HIS A 910 14.33 -20.69 34.60
N GLY A 911 15.06 -21.27 33.64
CA GLY A 911 14.52 -22.16 32.62
C GLY A 911 15.29 -22.11 31.30
N SER A 912 14.73 -22.75 30.27
CA SER A 912 15.29 -22.81 28.92
C SER A 912 14.23 -22.64 27.83
N ASP A 913 14.67 -22.25 26.63
CA ASP A 913 13.88 -22.14 25.40
C ASP A 913 14.71 -22.65 24.22
N SER A 914 14.05 -23.13 23.15
CA SER A 914 14.73 -23.75 22.01
C SER A 914 14.04 -23.46 20.67
N SER A 915 14.85 -23.23 19.63
CA SER A 915 14.42 -22.84 18.29
C SER A 915 15.11 -23.71 17.25
N THR A 916 14.36 -24.30 16.32
CA THR A 916 14.88 -25.27 15.34
C THR A 916 14.66 -24.82 13.91
N LEU A 917 15.72 -24.85 13.10
CA LEU A 917 15.73 -24.51 11.69
C LEU A 917 16.13 -25.74 10.87
N PHE A 918 15.42 -26.03 9.78
CA PHE A 918 15.85 -27.03 8.80
C PHE A 918 16.50 -26.31 7.61
N LEU A 919 17.75 -26.66 7.32
CA LEU A 919 18.57 -26.06 6.27
C LEU A 919 18.94 -27.13 5.25
N HIS A 920 18.62 -26.88 3.97
CA HIS A 920 18.95 -27.80 2.88
C HIS A 920 20.30 -27.41 2.24
N ILE A 921 21.31 -28.24 2.41
CA ILE A 921 22.61 -28.08 1.76
C ILE A 921 22.63 -28.89 0.46
N THR A 922 22.65 -28.18 -0.66
CA THR A 922 22.60 -28.74 -2.01
C THR A 922 23.97 -28.72 -2.68
N SER A 923 24.12 -29.54 -3.72
CA SER A 923 25.22 -29.50 -4.67
C SER A 923 24.60 -29.48 -6.08
N PRO A 924 25.07 -28.63 -7.01
CA PRO A 924 24.50 -28.54 -8.35
C PRO A 924 24.50 -29.91 -9.05
N VAL A 925 23.50 -30.13 -9.91
CA VAL A 925 23.47 -31.26 -10.83
C VAL A 925 24.19 -30.85 -12.12
N GLU A 926 25.22 -31.60 -12.52
CA GLU A 926 25.99 -31.34 -13.73
C GLU A 926 25.40 -32.05 -14.96
N ARG A 927 24.83 -33.25 -14.76
CA ARG A 927 24.26 -34.07 -15.81
C ARG A 927 23.11 -34.95 -15.30
N VAL A 928 22.13 -35.17 -16.17
CA VAL A 928 21.06 -36.16 -16.02
C VAL A 928 21.07 -37.05 -17.26
N TYR A 929 20.75 -38.33 -17.10
CA TYR A 929 20.53 -39.30 -18.19
C TYR A 929 19.30 -40.16 -17.87
N LEU A 930 18.37 -40.21 -18.81
CA LEU A 930 17.14 -40.98 -18.72
C LEU A 930 17.35 -42.37 -19.34
N SER A 931 17.57 -43.36 -18.48
CA SER A 931 17.66 -44.77 -18.83
C SER A 931 16.27 -45.40 -18.86
N VAL A 932 15.86 -45.87 -20.04
CA VAL A 932 14.53 -46.43 -20.34
C VAL A 932 14.63 -47.59 -21.34
N PRO A 933 13.71 -48.56 -21.32
CA PRO A 933 13.58 -49.53 -22.40
C PRO A 933 13.15 -48.84 -23.70
N ILE A 934 13.75 -49.27 -24.83
CA ILE A 934 13.47 -48.69 -26.17
C ILE A 934 12.14 -49.20 -26.73
N VAL A 935 11.76 -50.44 -26.42
CA VAL A 935 10.47 -51.04 -26.75
C VAL A 935 9.76 -51.47 -25.47
N ALA A 936 8.47 -51.17 -25.36
CA ALA A 936 7.64 -51.55 -24.21
C ALA A 936 6.34 -52.23 -24.67
N ILE A 937 5.88 -53.21 -23.89
CA ILE A 937 4.65 -53.96 -24.17
C ILE A 937 3.44 -53.18 -23.64
N ARG A 938 2.43 -52.98 -24.50
CA ARG A 938 1.17 -52.31 -24.14
C ARG A 938 0.57 -52.91 -22.85
N GLY A 939 0.32 -52.07 -21.86
CA GLY A 939 -0.31 -52.47 -20.59
C GLY A 939 0.58 -53.25 -19.61
N LYS A 940 1.87 -53.47 -19.90
CA LYS A 940 2.86 -53.92 -18.89
C LYS A 940 3.57 -52.72 -18.27
N ALA A 941 4.09 -52.90 -17.06
CA ALA A 941 4.92 -51.90 -16.40
C ALA A 941 6.33 -51.90 -17.00
N ALA A 942 6.78 -50.74 -17.45
CA ALA A 942 8.18 -50.46 -17.79
C ALA A 942 8.84 -49.74 -16.62
N ASN A 943 10.09 -50.09 -16.30
CA ASN A 943 10.91 -49.36 -15.33
C ASN A 943 11.67 -48.24 -16.05
N LEU A 944 11.67 -47.05 -15.45
CA LEU A 944 12.36 -45.85 -15.94
C LEU A 944 13.27 -45.34 -14.84
N THR A 945 14.52 -45.01 -15.17
CA THR A 945 15.52 -44.57 -14.18
C THR A 945 16.28 -43.34 -14.66
N ALA A 946 16.41 -42.35 -13.77
CA ALA A 946 17.12 -41.11 -14.01
C ALA A 946 18.46 -41.16 -13.28
N VAL A 947 19.54 -41.35 -14.03
CA VAL A 947 20.92 -41.33 -13.51
C VAL A 947 21.38 -39.87 -13.45
N VAL A 948 22.03 -39.49 -12.36
CA VAL A 948 22.38 -38.11 -12.05
C VAL A 948 23.84 -38.02 -11.60
N TRP A 949 24.57 -37.00 -12.08
CA TRP A 949 25.96 -36.73 -11.70
C TRP A 949 26.11 -35.30 -11.13
N PRO A 950 26.85 -35.12 -10.02
CA PRO A 950 27.34 -36.17 -9.10
C PRO A 950 26.18 -36.98 -8.48
N SER A 951 26.45 -38.09 -7.80
CA SER A 951 25.40 -38.92 -7.21
C SER A 951 24.88 -38.35 -5.88
N HIS A 952 23.65 -37.84 -5.87
CA HIS A 952 23.01 -37.26 -4.68
C HIS A 952 22.23 -38.28 -3.84
N THR A 953 22.27 -38.15 -2.52
CA THR A 953 21.55 -38.98 -1.56
C THR A 953 20.25 -38.32 -1.09
N ARG A 954 19.12 -38.65 -1.74
CA ARG A 954 17.74 -38.30 -1.33
C ARG A 954 17.40 -36.79 -1.24
N THR A 955 18.17 -35.93 -1.90
CA THR A 955 17.98 -34.46 -1.93
C THR A 955 17.41 -33.92 -3.25
N LEU A 956 17.15 -34.79 -4.22
CA LEU A 956 16.63 -34.44 -5.55
C LEU A 956 15.11 -34.61 -5.63
N THR A 957 14.46 -33.79 -6.46
CA THR A 957 13.06 -33.98 -6.85
C THR A 957 12.98 -34.28 -8.34
N PHE A 958 12.33 -35.39 -8.70
CA PHE A 958 12.19 -35.86 -10.08
C PHE A 958 10.75 -35.60 -10.56
N PHE A 959 10.61 -34.94 -11.71
CA PHE A 959 9.35 -34.64 -12.37
C PHE A 959 9.29 -35.43 -13.67
N TRP A 960 8.41 -36.42 -13.72
CA TRP A 960 8.24 -37.35 -14.84
C TRP A 960 7.05 -36.92 -15.70
N TRP A 961 7.34 -36.57 -16.94
CA TRP A 961 6.35 -36.19 -17.94
C TRP A 961 6.15 -37.34 -18.92
N PHE A 962 4.91 -37.79 -19.02
CA PHE A 962 4.45 -38.83 -19.95
C PHE A 962 3.46 -38.19 -20.92
N ASP A 963 3.64 -38.43 -22.22
CA ASP A 963 2.85 -37.82 -23.30
C ASP A 963 2.75 -36.28 -23.22
N ASN A 964 1.71 -35.69 -23.81
CA ASN A 964 1.41 -34.26 -23.71
C ASN A 964 0.62 -33.94 -22.41
N SER A 965 1.00 -34.52 -21.26
CA SER A 965 0.40 -34.17 -19.97
C SER A 965 0.78 -32.73 -19.56
N SER A 966 -0.19 -31.98 -19.04
CA SER A 966 0.04 -30.68 -18.41
C SER A 966 0.58 -30.78 -16.97
N GLU A 967 0.51 -31.97 -16.36
CA GLU A 967 0.91 -32.23 -14.97
C GLU A 967 1.93 -33.39 -14.92
N PRO A 968 3.10 -33.23 -14.27
CA PRO A 968 4.09 -34.28 -14.10
C PRO A 968 3.79 -35.17 -12.89
N ILE A 969 4.25 -36.43 -12.94
CA ILE A 969 4.31 -37.28 -11.75
C ILE A 969 5.60 -36.93 -10.97
N ILE A 970 5.48 -36.65 -9.67
CA ILE A 970 6.62 -36.21 -8.84
C ILE A 970 7.11 -37.37 -7.97
N THR A 971 8.41 -37.67 -7.99
CA THR A 971 9.06 -38.66 -7.10
C THR A 971 10.30 -38.08 -6.41
N LEU A 972 10.65 -38.65 -5.24
CA LEU A 972 11.91 -38.37 -4.53
C LEU A 972 13.00 -39.42 -4.83
N GLU A 973 12.59 -40.56 -5.41
CA GLU A 973 13.49 -41.60 -5.89
C GLU A 973 13.65 -41.45 -7.41
N GLY A 974 14.87 -41.67 -7.92
CA GLY A 974 15.21 -41.55 -9.34
C GLY A 974 14.70 -42.69 -10.21
N SER A 975 13.71 -43.45 -9.74
CA SER A 975 13.13 -44.62 -10.41
C SER A 975 11.60 -44.57 -10.33
N ILE A 976 10.93 -44.86 -11.44
CA ILE A 976 9.48 -45.00 -11.51
C ILE A 976 9.10 -46.18 -12.39
N SER A 977 7.99 -46.86 -12.09
CA SER A 977 7.36 -47.82 -13.00
C SER A 977 6.10 -47.20 -13.61
N HIS A 978 5.95 -47.32 -14.94
CA HIS A 978 4.83 -46.74 -15.69
C HIS A 978 4.24 -47.74 -16.68
N MET A 979 2.93 -47.70 -16.90
CA MET A 979 2.21 -48.59 -17.83
C MET A 979 1.72 -47.81 -19.04
N PHE A 980 2.32 -48.05 -20.20
CA PHE A 980 1.91 -47.38 -21.44
C PHE A 980 0.66 -48.06 -22.03
N HIS A 981 -0.41 -47.28 -22.22
CA HIS A 981 -1.69 -47.77 -22.75
C HIS A 981 -1.89 -47.51 -24.25
N ARG A 982 -1.11 -46.59 -24.83
CA ARG A 982 -1.17 -46.14 -26.23
C ARG A 982 0.00 -46.72 -27.02
N GLU A 983 -0.28 -47.34 -28.15
CA GLU A 983 0.75 -47.81 -29.08
C GLU A 983 1.38 -46.68 -29.91
N GLY A 984 2.57 -46.97 -30.45
CA GLY A 984 3.39 -46.03 -31.21
C GLY A 984 4.49 -45.39 -30.37
N LYS A 985 5.00 -44.26 -30.86
CA LYS A 985 6.12 -43.53 -30.25
C LYS A 985 5.62 -42.60 -29.14
N ASN A 986 5.84 -42.99 -27.89
CA ASN A 986 5.48 -42.23 -26.70
C ASN A 986 6.73 -41.50 -26.17
N LYS A 987 6.64 -40.20 -25.88
CA LYS A 987 7.77 -39.42 -25.36
C LYS A 987 7.74 -39.43 -23.84
N VAL A 988 8.88 -39.74 -23.22
CA VAL A 988 9.12 -39.53 -21.78
C VAL A 988 10.13 -38.42 -21.61
N THR A 989 9.88 -37.51 -20.66
CA THR A 989 10.82 -36.48 -20.23
C THR A 989 10.97 -36.56 -18.72
N VAL A 990 12.20 -36.53 -18.22
CA VAL A 990 12.46 -36.35 -16.78
C VAL A 990 13.13 -35.01 -16.56
N GLN A 991 12.63 -34.23 -15.61
CA GLN A 991 13.29 -33.05 -15.08
C GLN A 991 13.73 -33.35 -13.64
N VAL A 992 14.95 -32.96 -13.29
CA VAL A 992 15.53 -33.16 -11.96
C VAL A 992 15.87 -31.80 -11.37
N ALA A 993 15.24 -31.45 -10.25
CA ALA A 993 15.48 -30.21 -9.54
C ALA A 993 16.38 -30.44 -8.32
N CYS A 994 17.39 -29.57 -8.16
CA CYS A 994 18.25 -29.49 -6.99
C CYS A 994 18.42 -28.02 -6.58
N GLY A 995 17.68 -27.62 -5.54
CA GLY A 995 17.61 -26.22 -5.10
C GLY A 995 17.08 -25.31 -6.21
N SER A 996 17.93 -24.40 -6.71
CA SER A 996 17.63 -23.49 -7.82
C SER A 996 18.00 -24.02 -9.22
N THR A 997 18.65 -25.18 -9.31
CA THR A 997 19.04 -25.79 -10.60
C THR A 997 18.00 -26.82 -11.05
N VAL A 998 17.68 -26.82 -12.36
CA VAL A 998 16.79 -27.80 -12.98
C VAL A 998 17.46 -28.31 -14.25
N MET A 999 17.64 -29.63 -14.34
CA MET A 999 18.22 -30.32 -15.51
C MET A 999 17.18 -31.26 -16.13
N GLN A 1000 17.27 -31.53 -17.43
CA GLN A 1000 16.28 -32.31 -18.17
C GLN A 1000 16.94 -33.31 -19.13
N ASP A 1001 16.36 -34.50 -19.25
CA ASP A 1001 16.60 -35.41 -20.39
C ASP A 1001 15.26 -35.92 -20.97
N SER A 1002 15.27 -36.42 -22.21
CA SER A 1002 14.10 -36.82 -22.98
C SER A 1002 14.40 -38.00 -23.88
N LYS A 1003 13.59 -39.06 -23.79
CA LYS A 1003 13.69 -40.26 -24.64
C LYS A 1003 12.34 -40.61 -25.25
N VAL A 1004 12.36 -41.37 -26.34
CA VAL A 1004 11.16 -41.85 -27.04
C VAL A 1004 11.12 -43.37 -26.94
N ILE A 1005 10.02 -43.90 -26.42
CA ILE A 1005 9.77 -45.34 -26.23
C ILE A 1005 8.77 -45.79 -27.29
N THR A 1006 9.05 -46.90 -27.96
CA THR A 1006 8.13 -47.51 -28.92
C THR A 1006 7.24 -48.53 -28.20
N VAL A 1007 5.92 -48.32 -28.23
CA VAL A 1007 4.95 -49.19 -27.54
C VAL A 1007 4.18 -50.00 -28.57
N LYS A 1008 4.16 -51.33 -28.40
CA LYS A 1008 3.44 -52.29 -29.25
C LYS A 1008 2.78 -53.36 -28.38
N GLU A 1009 1.73 -54.02 -28.86
CA GLU A 1009 1.11 -55.16 -28.17
C GLU A 1009 2.02 -56.40 -28.09
N PHE A 1010 2.79 -56.66 -29.15
CA PHE A 1010 3.74 -57.78 -29.22
C PHE A 1010 4.94 -57.43 -30.11
N PHE A 1011 6.06 -58.09 -29.85
CA PHE A 1011 7.29 -58.07 -30.65
C PHE A 1011 8.08 -59.36 -30.38
N ARG A 1012 9.11 -59.64 -31.17
CA ARG A 1012 10.14 -60.65 -30.86
C ARG A 1012 11.46 -59.95 -30.60
N SER A 1013 12.32 -60.51 -29.74
CA SER A 1013 13.69 -60.02 -29.58
C SER A 1013 14.74 -61.12 -29.55
N LEU A 1014 15.92 -60.78 -30.08
CA LEU A 1014 17.07 -61.67 -30.23
C LEU A 1014 18.30 -61.02 -29.58
N LEU A 1015 18.96 -61.74 -28.68
CA LEU A 1015 20.20 -61.27 -28.05
C LEU A 1015 21.38 -61.53 -28.99
N LEU A 1016 22.02 -60.43 -29.41
CA LEU A 1016 23.17 -60.40 -30.30
C LEU A 1016 24.47 -60.20 -29.52
N SER A 1017 25.55 -60.72 -30.06
CA SER A 1017 26.91 -60.53 -29.57
C SER A 1017 27.87 -60.37 -30.74
N PHE A 1018 28.98 -59.68 -30.49
CA PHE A 1018 29.94 -59.29 -31.51
C PHE A 1018 31.26 -60.05 -31.33
N SER A 1019 32.04 -60.17 -32.40
CA SER A 1019 33.43 -60.64 -32.29
C SER A 1019 34.26 -59.74 -31.36
N PRO A 1020 35.14 -60.27 -30.48
CA PRO A 1020 35.88 -59.49 -29.48
C PRO A 1020 36.70 -58.29 -29.99
N ALA A 1021 37.05 -58.25 -31.28
CA ALA A 1021 37.70 -57.09 -31.91
C ALA A 1021 36.88 -55.78 -31.82
N LEU A 1022 35.57 -55.85 -31.54
CA LEU A 1022 34.74 -54.68 -31.27
C LEU A 1022 34.95 -54.14 -29.84
N ASP A 1023 35.24 -55.00 -28.87
CA ASP A 1023 35.43 -54.62 -27.46
C ASP A 1023 36.69 -53.75 -27.27
N GLU A 1024 37.76 -54.07 -28.00
CA GLU A 1024 38.98 -53.25 -28.09
C GLU A 1024 38.74 -51.84 -28.68
N HIS A 1025 37.57 -51.62 -29.26
CA HIS A 1025 37.20 -50.42 -30.03
C HIS A 1025 35.93 -49.72 -29.53
N ASN A 1026 35.32 -50.18 -28.44
CA ASN A 1026 34.09 -49.63 -27.84
C ASN A 1026 34.44 -48.47 -26.89
N PRO A 1027 34.13 -47.20 -27.22
CA PRO A 1027 34.56 -46.04 -26.45
C PRO A 1027 33.59 -45.64 -25.33
N ASP A 1028 32.56 -46.46 -25.05
CA ASP A 1028 31.44 -46.17 -24.13
C ASP A 1028 30.57 -44.94 -24.49
N ILE A 1029 30.67 -44.46 -25.74
CA ILE A 1029 29.92 -43.31 -26.27
C ILE A 1029 28.55 -43.76 -26.81
N PRO A 1030 27.42 -43.15 -26.41
CA PRO A 1030 26.09 -43.56 -26.86
C PRO A 1030 25.84 -43.28 -28.35
N GLU A 1031 26.36 -42.19 -28.91
CA GLU A 1031 26.25 -41.88 -30.34
C GLU A 1031 26.94 -42.95 -31.20
N TRP A 1032 28.10 -43.44 -30.76
CA TRP A 1032 28.80 -44.56 -31.42
C TRP A 1032 27.97 -45.86 -31.37
N ARG A 1033 27.26 -46.11 -30.26
CA ARG A 1033 26.34 -47.25 -30.14
C ARG A 1033 25.14 -47.14 -31.09
N GLU A 1034 24.60 -45.94 -31.28
CA GLU A 1034 23.52 -45.71 -32.25
C GLU A 1034 23.99 -45.88 -33.70
N ASP A 1035 25.22 -45.46 -34.05
CA ASP A 1035 25.79 -45.66 -35.38
C ASP A 1035 26.11 -47.15 -35.66
N ILE A 1036 26.73 -47.88 -34.73
CA ILE A 1036 26.95 -49.33 -34.88
C ILE A 1036 25.60 -50.07 -34.95
N GLY A 1037 24.62 -49.68 -34.13
CA GLY A 1037 23.26 -50.22 -34.19
C GLY A 1037 22.59 -49.99 -35.56
N ARG A 1038 22.84 -48.84 -36.20
CA ARG A 1038 22.38 -48.56 -37.56
C ARG A 1038 23.05 -49.47 -38.59
N VAL A 1039 24.36 -49.66 -38.53
CA VAL A 1039 25.10 -50.56 -39.43
C VAL A 1039 24.56 -52.00 -39.34
N VAL A 1040 24.31 -52.50 -38.12
CA VAL A 1040 23.73 -53.83 -37.89
C VAL A 1040 22.29 -53.91 -38.43
N ARG A 1041 21.46 -52.88 -38.20
CA ARG A 1041 20.08 -52.81 -38.74
C ARG A 1041 20.07 -52.90 -40.28
N THR A 1042 20.90 -52.11 -40.95
CA THR A 1042 20.98 -52.09 -42.41
C THR A 1042 21.49 -53.43 -42.97
N ALA A 1043 22.49 -54.05 -42.34
CA ALA A 1043 22.96 -55.38 -42.73
C ALA A 1043 21.88 -56.46 -42.58
N LEU A 1044 21.09 -56.42 -41.51
CA LEU A 1044 19.95 -57.33 -41.29
C LEU A 1044 18.86 -57.12 -42.35
N SER A 1045 18.49 -55.87 -42.64
CA SER A 1045 17.52 -55.55 -43.70
C SER A 1045 17.96 -56.07 -45.07
N GLN A 1046 19.24 -55.87 -45.43
CA GLN A 1046 19.81 -56.33 -46.71
C GLN A 1046 19.79 -57.87 -46.88
N VAL A 1047 19.96 -58.64 -45.80
CA VAL A 1047 19.99 -60.12 -45.86
C VAL A 1047 18.59 -60.75 -45.81
N SER A 1048 17.62 -60.08 -45.18
CA SER A 1048 16.26 -60.61 -44.98
C SER A 1048 15.21 -60.08 -45.97
N GLY A 1049 15.43 -58.89 -46.54
CA GLY A 1049 14.40 -58.14 -47.26
C GLY A 1049 13.34 -57.48 -46.35
N ALA A 1050 13.44 -57.62 -45.03
CA ALA A 1050 12.57 -56.92 -44.09
C ALA A 1050 12.91 -55.41 -44.07
N PRO A 1051 11.90 -54.50 -44.03
CA PRO A 1051 12.15 -53.07 -44.08
C PRO A 1051 12.74 -52.56 -42.76
N GLU A 1052 13.58 -51.51 -42.83
CA GLU A 1052 14.36 -51.03 -41.68
C GLU A 1052 13.50 -50.46 -40.53
N ASP A 1053 12.25 -50.09 -40.79
CA ASP A 1053 11.32 -49.57 -39.77
C ASP A 1053 10.74 -50.67 -38.86
N GLN A 1054 10.71 -51.92 -39.31
CA GLN A 1054 10.36 -53.09 -38.49
C GLN A 1054 11.51 -53.55 -37.58
N LEU A 1055 12.72 -53.01 -37.73
CA LEU A 1055 13.93 -53.50 -37.05
C LEU A 1055 14.54 -52.44 -36.12
N LEU A 1056 14.55 -52.67 -34.81
CA LEU A 1056 15.27 -51.83 -33.86
C LEU A 1056 16.44 -52.59 -33.23
N VAL A 1057 17.68 -52.17 -33.52
CA VAL A 1057 18.88 -52.66 -32.83
C VAL A 1057 19.27 -51.67 -31.73
N SER A 1058 19.61 -52.17 -30.55
CA SER A 1058 20.17 -51.39 -29.43
C SER A 1058 21.44 -52.07 -28.90
N LEU A 1059 22.55 -51.33 -28.79
CA LEU A 1059 23.76 -51.82 -28.10
C LEU A 1059 23.71 -51.46 -26.62
N TYR A 1060 24.05 -52.42 -25.75
CA TYR A 1060 24.09 -52.25 -24.31
C TYR A 1060 25.38 -51.56 -23.83
N PRO A 1061 25.35 -50.86 -22.67
CA PRO A 1061 26.54 -50.32 -22.03
C PRO A 1061 27.37 -51.41 -21.34
N GLY A 1062 28.70 -51.31 -21.48
CA GLY A 1062 29.68 -52.22 -20.86
C GLY A 1062 30.43 -53.11 -21.86
N LEU A 1063 31.17 -54.09 -21.30
CA LEU A 1063 31.90 -55.13 -22.01
C LEU A 1063 31.56 -56.50 -21.40
N PRO A 1064 31.43 -57.60 -22.19
CA PRO A 1064 31.56 -57.64 -23.65
C PRO A 1064 30.42 -56.89 -24.36
N THR A 1065 30.70 -56.36 -25.54
CA THR A 1065 29.71 -55.62 -26.33
C THR A 1065 28.59 -56.56 -26.75
N THR A 1066 27.37 -56.21 -26.38
CA THR A 1066 26.14 -56.97 -26.67
C THR A 1066 25.07 -56.03 -27.20
N ALA A 1067 24.11 -56.58 -27.94
CA ALA A 1067 22.98 -55.83 -28.45
C ALA A 1067 21.70 -56.65 -28.39
N GLU A 1068 20.55 -55.99 -28.36
CA GLU A 1068 19.25 -56.61 -28.57
C GLU A 1068 18.65 -56.10 -29.89
N LEU A 1069 18.21 -57.03 -30.73
CA LEU A 1069 17.41 -56.77 -31.91
C LEU A 1069 15.94 -56.99 -31.56
N PHE A 1070 15.11 -55.97 -31.72
CA PHE A 1070 13.66 -56.04 -31.63
C PHE A 1070 13.06 -56.06 -33.05
N ILE A 1071 12.19 -57.04 -33.30
CA ILE A 1071 11.45 -57.22 -34.55
C ILE A 1071 9.99 -56.81 -34.29
N LEU A 1072 9.52 -55.76 -34.96
CA LEU A 1072 8.22 -55.14 -34.77
C LEU A 1072 7.23 -55.55 -35.88
N PRO A 1073 5.93 -55.69 -35.57
CA PRO A 1073 4.92 -55.99 -36.59
C PRO A 1073 4.68 -54.79 -37.53
N ASP A 1074 4.37 -55.12 -38.79
CA ASP A 1074 4.07 -54.19 -39.89
C ASP A 1074 2.89 -53.25 -39.56
N GLU A 1075 3.04 -51.95 -39.82
CA GLU A 1075 2.00 -50.95 -39.59
C GLU A 1075 0.93 -50.90 -40.72
N GLN A 1076 1.14 -51.59 -41.84
CA GLN A 1076 0.19 -51.60 -42.97
C GLN A 1076 -0.90 -52.69 -42.87
N THR A 1077 -0.77 -53.67 -41.96
CA THR A 1077 -1.81 -54.70 -41.78
C THR A 1077 -2.90 -54.25 -40.81
N SER A 1078 -4.17 -54.29 -41.24
CA SER A 1078 -5.32 -53.87 -40.45
C SER A 1078 -5.64 -54.78 -39.25
N ASN A 1079 -6.24 -54.20 -38.21
CA ASN A 1079 -6.42 -54.76 -36.85
C ASN A 1079 -7.20 -56.09 -36.71
N GLU A 1080 -7.63 -56.76 -37.78
CA GLU A 1080 -8.44 -57.98 -37.73
C GLU A 1080 -7.62 -59.29 -37.77
N HIS A 1081 -6.28 -59.22 -37.87
CA HIS A 1081 -5.42 -60.39 -38.15
C HIS A 1081 -4.23 -60.57 -37.19
N THR A 1082 -4.35 -60.18 -35.91
CA THR A 1082 -3.28 -60.22 -34.90
C THR A 1082 -2.53 -61.55 -34.75
N LYS A 1083 -3.19 -62.70 -34.95
CA LYS A 1083 -2.50 -64.02 -34.95
C LYS A 1083 -1.53 -64.20 -36.14
N ARG A 1084 -1.93 -63.73 -37.32
CA ARG A 1084 -1.17 -63.93 -38.57
C ARG A 1084 0.11 -63.09 -38.61
N SER A 1085 0.11 -61.97 -37.88
CA SER A 1085 1.30 -61.13 -37.66
C SER A 1085 2.30 -61.73 -36.67
N GLU A 1086 1.87 -62.55 -35.71
CA GLU A 1086 2.81 -63.24 -34.80
C GLU A 1086 3.57 -64.37 -35.54
N GLU A 1087 2.84 -65.18 -36.31
CA GLU A 1087 3.41 -66.22 -37.19
C GLU A 1087 4.40 -65.62 -38.23
N ALA A 1088 4.13 -64.40 -38.72
CA ALA A 1088 5.04 -63.68 -39.61
C ALA A 1088 6.32 -63.19 -38.90
N LEU A 1089 6.23 -62.70 -37.66
CA LEU A 1089 7.40 -62.33 -36.86
C LEU A 1089 8.27 -63.53 -36.51
N ASP A 1090 7.69 -64.69 -36.23
CA ASP A 1090 8.44 -65.94 -36.00
C ASP A 1090 9.17 -66.38 -37.28
N THR A 1091 8.51 -66.29 -38.44
CA THR A 1091 9.15 -66.56 -39.74
C THR A 1091 10.34 -65.61 -40.02
N ILE A 1092 10.20 -64.32 -39.73
CA ILE A 1092 11.27 -63.32 -39.87
C ILE A 1092 12.40 -63.57 -38.85
N SER A 1093 12.05 -63.95 -37.62
CA SER A 1093 13.00 -64.32 -36.57
C SER A 1093 13.87 -65.50 -37.02
N ASP A 1094 13.27 -66.58 -37.55
CA ASP A 1094 14.02 -67.76 -38.00
C ASP A 1094 14.95 -67.47 -39.19
N ILE A 1095 14.58 -66.54 -40.07
CA ILE A 1095 15.46 -66.02 -41.13
C ILE A 1095 16.69 -65.32 -40.51
N PHE A 1096 16.49 -64.44 -39.51
CA PHE A 1096 17.61 -63.78 -38.82
C PHE A 1096 18.49 -64.74 -38.03
N VAL A 1097 17.89 -65.69 -37.30
CA VAL A 1097 18.61 -66.75 -36.58
C VAL A 1097 19.51 -67.53 -37.54
N THR A 1098 18.99 -67.88 -38.72
CA THR A 1098 19.74 -68.58 -39.76
C THR A 1098 20.89 -67.72 -40.30
N ALA A 1099 20.65 -66.45 -40.63
CA ALA A 1099 21.66 -65.54 -41.16
C ALA A 1099 22.79 -65.21 -40.16
N LEU A 1100 22.45 -65.02 -38.89
CA LEU A 1100 23.39 -64.76 -37.80
C LEU A 1100 24.25 -66.00 -37.50
N ASN A 1101 23.65 -67.19 -37.44
CA ASN A 1101 24.38 -68.44 -37.22
C ASN A 1101 25.28 -68.82 -38.41
N GLN A 1102 24.97 -68.38 -39.62
CA GLN A 1102 25.81 -68.53 -40.81
C GLN A 1102 26.89 -67.43 -40.94
N GLY A 1103 26.95 -66.45 -40.01
CA GLY A 1103 27.94 -65.37 -40.03
C GLY A 1103 27.77 -64.38 -41.19
N LEU A 1104 26.59 -64.31 -41.81
CA LEU A 1104 26.32 -63.42 -42.95
C LEU A 1104 26.30 -61.93 -42.54
N ILE A 1105 26.01 -61.65 -41.27
CA ILE A 1105 25.99 -60.29 -40.70
C ILE A 1105 27.41 -59.93 -40.23
N GLN A 1106 28.18 -59.31 -41.12
CA GLN A 1106 29.52 -58.79 -40.85
C GLN A 1106 29.70 -57.39 -41.42
N PHE A 1107 30.54 -56.57 -40.78
CA PHE A 1107 30.92 -55.23 -41.26
C PHE A 1107 32.39 -54.93 -40.97
N GLU A 1108 32.97 -53.97 -41.69
CA GLU A 1108 34.35 -53.53 -41.49
C GLU A 1108 34.37 -52.20 -40.71
N LEU A 1109 34.94 -52.22 -39.50
CA LEU A 1109 34.96 -51.08 -38.58
C LEU A 1109 36.08 -50.09 -38.90
N LYS A 1110 37.22 -50.62 -39.35
CA LYS A 1110 38.41 -49.94 -39.86
C LYS A 1110 39.09 -50.90 -40.84
N ALA A 1111 39.99 -50.40 -41.69
CA ALA A 1111 40.77 -51.24 -42.60
C ALA A 1111 41.39 -52.47 -41.88
N ASN A 1112 41.07 -53.67 -42.37
CA ASN A 1112 41.43 -54.99 -41.81
C ASN A 1112 40.76 -55.39 -40.48
N VAL A 1113 39.81 -54.61 -39.94
CA VAL A 1113 39.05 -54.94 -38.71
C VAL A 1113 37.61 -55.31 -39.06
N ARG A 1114 37.38 -56.59 -39.33
CA ARG A 1114 36.03 -57.14 -39.56
C ARG A 1114 35.38 -57.56 -38.26
N ILE A 1115 34.14 -57.10 -38.07
CA ILE A 1115 33.28 -57.46 -36.96
C ILE A 1115 32.20 -58.41 -37.47
N ILE A 1116 32.01 -59.53 -36.79
CA ILE A 1116 30.95 -60.51 -37.07
C ILE A 1116 29.92 -60.43 -35.95
N VAL A 1117 28.64 -60.47 -36.32
CA VAL A 1117 27.49 -60.46 -35.38
C VAL A 1117 26.86 -61.84 -35.37
N TYR A 1118 26.66 -62.41 -34.18
CA TYR A 1118 26.04 -63.72 -33.97
C TYR A 1118 25.03 -63.66 -32.82
N MET A 1119 24.10 -64.62 -32.79
CA MET A 1119 23.09 -64.73 -31.73
C MET A 1119 23.67 -65.50 -30.53
N THR A 1120 23.27 -65.13 -29.31
CA THR A 1120 23.58 -65.90 -28.09
C THR A 1120 22.37 -66.62 -27.50
N GLN A 1121 21.20 -66.00 -27.43
CA GLN A 1121 19.94 -66.64 -27.00
C GLN A 1121 18.70 -66.03 -27.68
N GLN A 1122 17.65 -66.86 -27.86
CA GLN A 1122 16.29 -66.40 -28.12
C GLN A 1122 15.57 -66.12 -26.79
N THR A 1123 14.90 -64.97 -26.66
CA THR A 1123 14.24 -64.55 -25.42
C THR A 1123 12.86 -63.96 -25.67
N LEU A 1124 11.84 -64.42 -24.92
CA LEU A 1124 10.46 -63.94 -25.01
C LEU A 1124 10.16 -62.68 -24.16
N ALA A 1125 11.19 -62.08 -23.56
CA ALA A 1125 11.10 -60.86 -22.76
C ALA A 1125 12.43 -60.09 -22.77
N PRO A 1126 12.41 -58.75 -22.77
CA PRO A 1126 13.63 -57.93 -22.84
C PRO A 1126 14.36 -57.89 -21.48
N LEU A 1127 15.69 -57.99 -21.52
CA LEU A 1127 16.57 -58.05 -20.34
C LEU A 1127 17.00 -56.66 -19.83
N VAL A 1128 16.03 -55.75 -19.66
CA VAL A 1128 16.27 -54.37 -19.18
C VAL A 1128 16.19 -54.29 -17.65
N ASP A 1129 17.05 -55.07 -16.99
CA ASP A 1129 17.40 -54.90 -15.58
C ASP A 1129 18.93 -54.69 -15.47
N ALA A 1130 19.39 -53.54 -15.97
CA ALA A 1130 20.79 -53.12 -15.95
C ALA A 1130 21.28 -52.68 -14.56
N ASN A 1131 20.91 -53.45 -13.52
CA ASN A 1131 21.68 -53.46 -12.28
C ASN A 1131 23.08 -54.01 -12.59
N SER A 1132 24.10 -53.38 -12.02
CA SER A 1132 25.49 -53.71 -12.36
C SER A 1132 25.77 -55.21 -12.15
N ILE A 1133 26.30 -55.86 -13.19
CA ILE A 1133 26.83 -57.22 -13.07
C ILE A 1133 27.96 -57.16 -12.04
N HIS A 1134 27.65 -57.49 -10.79
CA HIS A 1134 28.64 -57.67 -9.75
C HIS A 1134 29.60 -58.74 -10.23
N SER A 1135 30.86 -58.34 -10.46
CA SER A 1135 31.91 -59.23 -10.95
C SER A 1135 31.89 -60.53 -10.14
N GLY A 1136 31.68 -61.66 -10.82
CA GLY A 1136 31.57 -62.96 -10.17
C GLY A 1136 32.80 -63.27 -9.31
N SER A 1137 33.98 -62.79 -9.72
CA SER A 1137 35.21 -62.91 -8.91
C SER A 1137 35.18 -62.07 -7.64
N ALA A 1138 34.55 -60.89 -7.63
CA ALA A 1138 34.42 -60.06 -6.42
C ALA A 1138 33.44 -60.70 -5.42
N MET A 1139 32.32 -61.25 -5.88
CA MET A 1139 31.37 -61.93 -5.00
C MET A 1139 31.91 -63.29 -4.52
N LEU A 1140 32.66 -64.02 -5.36
CA LEU A 1140 33.40 -65.22 -4.95
C LEU A 1140 34.57 -64.90 -4.00
N MET A 1141 35.23 -63.75 -4.12
CA MET A 1141 36.24 -63.29 -3.15
C MET A 1141 35.61 -62.87 -1.81
N LEU A 1142 34.44 -62.22 -1.83
CA LEU A 1142 33.70 -61.93 -0.60
C LEU A 1142 33.22 -63.23 0.08
N LEU A 1143 32.72 -64.19 -0.70
CA LEU A 1143 32.39 -65.52 -0.18
C LEU A 1143 33.62 -66.27 0.35
N SER A 1144 34.76 -66.24 -0.34
CA SER A 1144 35.97 -66.92 0.14
C SER A 1144 36.57 -66.24 1.38
N VAL A 1145 36.56 -64.92 1.47
CA VAL A 1145 36.96 -64.16 2.67
C VAL A 1145 36.00 -64.42 3.84
N VAL A 1146 34.68 -64.53 3.60
CA VAL A 1146 33.71 -64.93 4.63
C VAL A 1146 33.90 -66.38 5.07
N ILE A 1147 34.18 -67.31 4.15
CA ILE A 1147 34.47 -68.72 4.47
C ILE A 1147 35.79 -68.85 5.24
N VAL A 1148 36.84 -68.13 4.84
CA VAL A 1148 38.13 -68.07 5.56
C VAL A 1148 37.97 -67.40 6.92
N GLY A 1149 37.17 -66.33 7.02
CA GLY A 1149 36.85 -65.66 8.28
C GLY A 1149 36.08 -66.56 9.23
N LEU A 1150 35.10 -67.33 8.73
CA LEU A 1150 34.40 -68.36 9.51
C LEU A 1150 35.34 -69.50 9.92
N ALA A 1151 36.19 -70.00 9.03
CA ALA A 1151 37.19 -71.02 9.36
C ALA A 1151 38.16 -70.55 10.44
N ALA A 1152 38.69 -69.32 10.32
CA ALA A 1152 39.54 -68.68 11.32
C ALA A 1152 38.80 -68.50 12.65
N PHE A 1153 37.52 -68.10 12.63
CA PHE A 1153 36.68 -67.99 13.82
C PHE A 1153 36.46 -69.35 14.51
N PHE A 1154 36.19 -70.42 13.75
CA PHE A 1154 36.08 -71.78 14.31
C PHE A 1154 37.40 -72.28 14.89
N ILE A 1155 38.53 -72.09 14.19
CA ILE A 1155 39.88 -72.45 14.67
C ILE A 1155 40.24 -71.67 15.95
N TYR A 1156 39.95 -70.37 15.99
CA TYR A 1156 40.16 -69.53 17.17
C TYR A 1156 39.30 -70.00 18.35
N LYS A 1157 38.01 -70.25 18.11
CA LYS A 1157 37.03 -70.62 19.14
C LYS A 1157 37.28 -72.01 19.76
N PHE A 1158 37.91 -72.95 19.04
CA PHE A 1158 38.26 -74.26 19.57
C PHE A 1158 39.57 -74.31 20.37
N LYS A 1159 40.44 -73.29 20.28
CA LYS A 1159 41.81 -73.36 20.86
C LYS A 1159 41.94 -72.85 22.30
N ARG A 1160 40.86 -72.45 22.98
CA ARG A 1160 40.89 -71.92 24.38
C ARG A 1160 39.69 -72.29 25.27
N LYS A 1161 39.70 -73.52 25.80
CA LYS A 1161 39.35 -73.90 27.19
C LYS A 1161 40.37 -75.01 27.56
N ILE A 1162 40.99 -75.12 28.74
CA ILE A 1162 40.60 -75.41 30.15
C ILE A 1162 41.96 -75.40 30.95
N PRO A 1163 42.14 -75.24 32.30
CA PRO A 1163 41.33 -74.71 33.43
C PRO A 1163 42.04 -73.68 34.38
N TRP A 1164 41.26 -72.89 35.17
CA TRP A 1164 41.41 -72.55 36.62
C TRP A 1164 42.74 -71.91 37.16
N ILE A 1165 42.89 -71.34 38.38
CA ILE A 1165 42.17 -71.34 39.70
C ILE A 1165 41.91 -69.91 40.24
N HIS A 1166 40.98 -69.81 41.21
CA HIS A 1166 40.41 -68.63 41.91
C HIS A 1166 41.31 -67.73 42.77
N VAL A 1167 40.79 -66.53 43.06
CA VAL A 1167 40.60 -65.80 44.36
C VAL A 1167 39.51 -64.73 44.05
N GLU A 1168 38.30 -64.75 44.64
CA GLU A 1168 37.82 -63.95 45.81
C GLU A 1168 37.95 -62.40 45.63
N THR A 1169 36.95 -61.54 45.92
CA THR A 1169 35.60 -61.72 46.54
C THR A 1169 34.60 -60.64 46.10
N GLU A 1170 33.30 -60.87 46.40
CA GLU A 1170 32.22 -59.92 46.78
C GLU A 1170 31.97 -58.62 45.98
N ASP A 1171 30.85 -58.56 45.25
CA ASP A 1171 29.64 -57.81 45.69
C ASP A 1171 28.37 -58.40 44.99
N PRO A 1172 27.13 -58.18 45.49
CA PRO A 1172 26.09 -59.23 45.45
C PRO A 1172 24.93 -59.14 44.43
N HIS A 1173 24.21 -60.27 44.34
CA HIS A 1173 22.87 -60.51 43.77
C HIS A 1173 21.79 -59.54 44.31
N GLU A 1174 20.77 -59.08 43.56
CA GLU A 1174 19.68 -59.77 42.80
C GLU A 1174 18.48 -60.18 43.70
N LYS A 1175 17.28 -60.26 43.09
CA LYS A 1175 16.00 -60.85 43.59
C LYS A 1175 15.06 -59.93 44.40
N ASP A 1176 13.72 -60.09 44.34
CA ASP A 1176 12.86 -60.98 43.52
C ASP A 1176 11.50 -60.28 43.17
N PRO A 1177 10.61 -60.88 42.35
CA PRO A 1177 9.47 -60.18 41.72
C PRO A 1177 8.10 -60.44 42.38
N GLU A 1178 7.06 -59.74 41.90
CA GLU A 1178 5.66 -60.16 42.05
C GLU A 1178 4.85 -59.90 40.76
N VAL A 1179 4.00 -60.86 40.35
CA VAL A 1179 3.11 -60.76 39.17
C VAL A 1179 1.76 -61.44 39.48
N ILE A 1180 0.79 -60.66 39.97
CA ILE A 1180 -0.58 -61.09 40.27
C ILE A 1180 -1.55 -59.90 40.05
N SER A 1181 -2.74 -60.00 39.42
CA SER A 1181 -3.22 -60.92 38.37
C SER A 1181 -4.56 -60.41 37.79
N THR A 1182 -4.73 -60.38 36.45
CA THR A 1182 -6.04 -60.41 35.70
C THR A 1182 -7.08 -59.29 35.92
N VAL A 1183 -7.95 -58.88 34.99
CA VAL A 1183 -8.14 -59.10 33.53
C VAL A 1183 -9.03 -57.95 32.98
N GLY A 1184 -8.91 -57.56 31.71
CA GLY A 1184 -9.82 -56.56 31.11
C GLY A 1184 -9.58 -56.20 29.65
N GLN A 1185 -9.99 -57.08 28.73
CA GLN A 1185 -10.33 -56.90 27.28
C GLN A 1185 -9.65 -55.74 26.50
N ASN A 1186 -8.73 -56.00 25.56
CA ASN A 1186 -8.87 -56.59 24.20
C ASN A 1186 -9.02 -55.56 23.05
N ASP A 1187 -8.24 -55.83 21.99
CA ASP A 1187 -8.34 -55.51 20.56
C ASP A 1187 -9.46 -54.61 19.99
N GLY A 1188 -9.14 -53.84 18.94
CA GLY A 1188 -10.18 -53.24 18.10
C GLY A 1188 -9.78 -52.19 17.05
N MET A 1189 -8.68 -52.38 16.30
CA MET A 1189 -8.25 -51.41 15.29
C MET A 1189 -9.26 -51.30 14.12
N SER A 1190 -10.13 -50.27 14.13
CA SER A 1190 -11.18 -50.06 13.12
C SER A 1190 -10.88 -48.86 12.19
N LYS A 1191 -10.94 -49.10 10.87
CA LYS A 1191 -10.78 -48.07 9.84
C LYS A 1191 -12.11 -47.38 9.56
N VAL A 1192 -12.19 -46.07 9.79
CA VAL A 1192 -13.22 -45.16 9.25
C VAL A 1192 -12.49 -43.92 8.73
N LYS A 1193 -12.15 -43.85 7.44
CA LYS A 1193 -12.97 -43.21 6.38
C LYS A 1193 -13.55 -41.86 6.82
N LEU A 1194 -12.86 -40.77 6.45
CA LEU A 1194 -13.47 -39.45 6.34
C LEU A 1194 -13.40 -39.02 4.86
N SER A 1195 -14.57 -38.75 4.31
CA SER A 1195 -14.83 -38.19 2.97
C SER A 1195 -15.99 -37.21 3.13
N GLU A 1196 -16.10 -36.22 2.22
CA GLU A 1196 -17.01 -35.04 2.33
C GLU A 1196 -16.47 -33.99 3.34
N PHE A 1197 -16.25 -32.70 3.02
CA PHE A 1197 -16.37 -31.86 1.80
C PHE A 1197 -15.29 -30.73 1.86
N PRO A 1198 -15.06 -29.93 0.80
CA PRO A 1198 -15.06 -30.21 -0.64
C PRO A 1198 -13.63 -30.02 -1.24
N SER A 1199 -13.43 -30.27 -2.54
CA SER A 1199 -12.14 -30.06 -3.20
C SER A 1199 -11.99 -28.66 -3.83
N GLN A 1200 -10.75 -28.21 -3.98
CA GLN A 1200 -10.38 -26.87 -4.49
C GLN A 1200 -10.57 -26.71 -6.02
N LYS A 1201 -11.63 -27.30 -6.61
CA LYS A 1201 -11.88 -27.25 -8.06
C LYS A 1201 -13.19 -26.57 -8.47
N GLU A 1202 -14.13 -26.34 -7.54
CA GLU A 1202 -15.30 -25.47 -7.79
C GLU A 1202 -15.07 -23.98 -7.43
N LEU A 1203 -13.96 -23.63 -6.79
CA LEU A 1203 -13.64 -22.22 -6.47
C LEU A 1203 -12.91 -21.49 -7.62
N MET A 1204 -12.21 -22.22 -8.51
CA MET A 1204 -11.42 -21.60 -9.59
C MET A 1204 -12.18 -21.39 -10.90
N GLU A 1205 -13.29 -22.10 -11.15
CA GLU A 1205 -14.12 -21.88 -12.35
C GLU A 1205 -15.01 -20.63 -12.26
N LYS A 1206 -14.88 -19.81 -11.20
CA LYS A 1206 -15.54 -18.50 -11.10
C LYS A 1206 -14.62 -17.28 -11.17
N GLU A 1207 -13.31 -17.46 -11.31
CA GLU A 1207 -12.36 -16.37 -11.62
C GLU A 1207 -11.81 -16.44 -13.05
N LEU A 1208 -11.99 -17.54 -13.79
CA LEU A 1208 -11.38 -17.72 -15.12
C LEU A 1208 -12.20 -17.24 -16.33
N GLU A 1209 -13.50 -16.91 -16.17
CA GLU A 1209 -14.30 -16.27 -17.24
C GLU A 1209 -14.29 -14.73 -17.20
N GLY A 1210 -13.65 -14.12 -16.19
CA GLY A 1210 -13.55 -12.65 -16.08
C GLY A 1210 -12.53 -11.98 -17.00
N ARG A 1211 -11.66 -12.76 -17.68
CA ARG A 1211 -10.49 -12.24 -18.43
C ARG A 1211 -10.32 -12.86 -19.83
N SER A 1212 -11.39 -12.82 -20.64
CA SER A 1212 -11.31 -13.16 -22.07
C SER A 1212 -12.13 -12.22 -22.97
N ARG A 1213 -11.94 -10.90 -22.83
CA ARG A 1213 -12.40 -9.92 -23.83
C ARG A 1213 -11.60 -8.61 -23.73
N GLY A 1214 -10.75 -8.36 -24.73
CA GLY A 1214 -9.81 -7.23 -24.75
C GLY A 1214 -8.57 -7.57 -25.57
N GLY A 1215 -8.70 -7.59 -26.90
CA GLY A 1215 -7.60 -7.92 -27.80
C GLY A 1215 -6.58 -6.79 -27.93
N PHE A 1216 -5.34 -7.12 -28.30
CA PHE A 1216 -4.28 -6.16 -28.58
C PHE A 1216 -4.66 -5.20 -29.72
N GLY A 1217 -4.90 -3.93 -29.38
CA GLY A 1217 -4.80 -2.82 -30.32
C GLY A 1217 -3.44 -2.14 -30.14
N ARG A 1218 -2.64 -2.02 -31.21
CA ARG A 1218 -1.48 -1.13 -31.20
C ARG A 1218 -1.96 0.31 -31.39
N ASN A 1219 -1.83 1.13 -30.36
CA ASN A 1219 -1.59 2.57 -30.46
C ASN A 1219 -0.65 2.95 -29.30
N MET A 1220 0.33 3.80 -29.56
CA MET A 1220 1.43 4.11 -28.65
C MET A 1220 1.69 5.62 -28.69
N ASP A 1221 0.76 6.38 -28.14
CA ASP A 1221 0.80 7.84 -28.13
C ASP A 1221 0.47 8.40 -26.74
N ARG A 1222 1.48 9.09 -26.18
CA ARG A 1222 1.46 10.41 -25.49
C ARG A 1222 0.39 10.77 -24.42
N ILE A 1223 0.75 11.77 -23.60
CA ILE A 1223 -0.08 12.56 -22.64
C ILE A 1223 -0.38 11.86 -21.31
N VAL A 1224 -0.13 12.44 -20.11
CA VAL A 1224 0.72 13.59 -19.70
C VAL A 1224 1.23 13.32 -18.27
N THR A 1225 2.45 13.74 -17.93
CA THR A 1225 2.95 13.80 -16.53
C THR A 1225 3.55 15.16 -16.21
N ARG A 1226 2.67 16.08 -15.81
CA ARG A 1226 2.87 17.46 -15.31
C ARG A 1226 1.65 17.72 -14.39
N GLU A 1227 1.71 18.27 -13.17
CA GLU A 1227 2.75 18.99 -12.42
C GLU A 1227 2.70 18.66 -10.89
N PHE A 1228 3.54 19.32 -10.07
CA PHE A 1228 3.73 19.07 -8.62
C PHE A 1228 3.00 20.08 -7.73
N PRO A 1229 2.59 19.68 -6.53
CA PRO A 1229 2.75 20.49 -5.32
C PRO A 1229 4.08 20.14 -4.62
N ASN A 1230 4.78 21.16 -4.09
CA ASN A 1230 5.98 20.96 -3.27
C ASN A 1230 5.57 20.75 -1.78
N CYS A 1231 6.50 20.29 -0.95
CA CYS A 1231 6.20 19.88 0.43
C CYS A 1231 5.47 20.95 1.28
N THR A 1232 4.22 20.67 1.62
CA THR A 1232 3.56 21.11 2.86
C THR A 1232 3.07 19.86 3.60
N ASN A 1233 3.10 19.88 4.94
CA ASN A 1233 3.07 18.70 5.80
C ASN A 1233 2.02 17.62 5.42
N VAL A 1234 2.53 16.46 5.01
CA VAL A 1234 2.08 15.16 5.56
C VAL A 1234 3.14 14.77 6.56
#